data_AF-A0A7H9BMI6-F1
#
_entry.id   AF-A0A7H9BMI6-F1
#
_cell.length_a   1.000
_cell.length_b   1.000
_cell.length_c   1.000
_cell.angle_alpha   90.00
_cell.angle_beta   90.00
_cell.angle_gamma   90.00
#
_symmetry.space_group_name_H-M   'P 1'
#
loop_
_entity.id
_entity.type
_entity.pdbx_description
1 polymer ?
#
loop_
_entity_poly.entity_id
_entity_poly.type
_entity_poly.pdbx_seq_one_letter_code
_entity_poly.pdbx_strand_id
1 'polypeptide(L)'
;MPSFSRHRIILAGLILLSNLALAAPVWQSHTAYLANDIVTFDGRDYKALKSHIANSSWQPNRSPTLWQDIGIASAISANVRPKLVETRFTQAAPIASKAAATGVTAREPVLSPVAAPSVPPTPLSSEANHHVETQPTWGNYTATSTLTPSPSQTAAPSAASTSNTVIVITQKCAAAWSAAIQYAHGDLVSLANRNYQAKAANIDKNPKRISTNFLSANYWRHRKDWKNWNDLGLCSDTVTTANPISTTKPATIPTPTSKPVISTTEPIATPNPIITPTLATPAPVTTPTLEELDTSDPVATEPPVLQPVAPPPPLSIAAQIKQALNLAIQKAREIQGLQTSVMADIYGDASLNLSLNHTKNSSEINRVNSSSAIPLVVADDGSGMAAVSQYGQGRALAYGADVLSWMANQSRETQHYPLFSRAFNWVVSGKAAGPLPATIKFATAGYDAGTVSKLITLQGKTPQAINCDLVAANNTCWQAADVLVFGAGVRADAALADQVRMYQASGKAIIYMHNNWTDSAGGRQVLQGIGMELGGYPGNFYAPTAGFSVNATRTVAEMLQRTDQMAALTNALTLMSVDTVDPSLVIDAASTNAISQLQDEMAWMQRRGIDIFSSPTAELHRLLINWADLYRPSIQYGTIFRTQDPAKFVRTYASDSWVAYNRASTTVSPTGQGDYMPAAAQAIPVSSTSETIEVTIAQSSGMTAIGRGAIPGQPVYIEVVNDGGTSGLNLQTSYVRAYGNPLTDNEKQGYKRPREPQSFPIPLPDSGETVFVTPFGGPLFLNYSGATAGRSVTLKIRGAAKYAHFDFTKPQSEADIADAIAALNRADFGWQTSKFVGGEIQQTIYYAKQAIGNSDPKKVIIDQVKGSLFDSNHIANGYNNMPLSNNVATLCSQFSWDCTGPIHRAPGVQHFIGWIAACGFLCSGNPSDGFSGIGGTGWGHAHELGHNTVQRVMTITFNGKGCVVECNNNVLASIQMMRQFKTLGIDTGHNTDHPGLYQRIVANRNSGTTGEAKVLDMQTNLWDMAKGQDPMRAVHFQLAFLFSKYRALESVPSMEATLDYFTLLTKGDRLVSRAWDSNNKDKYAMGSFSNNTISNPDLLFVLSSKIIGKDLRNIFAMYGMSVSQTALDSVAALGLPLLPEEFYALAPGKHNQVSTGQWLNLANQTPAYPY
;
A
#
# COMPACT_ATOMS: atom_id res chain seq x y z
N MET A 1 26.64 43.79 19.81
CA MET A 1 27.03 43.34 21.16
C MET A 1 26.05 42.26 21.62
N PRO A 2 26.44 41.37 22.57
CA PRO A 2 26.27 39.92 22.38
C PRO A 2 25.30 39.31 23.41
N SER A 3 25.10 38.00 23.63
CA SER A 3 25.93 36.79 23.53
C SER A 3 24.99 35.57 23.79
N PHE A 4 25.32 34.27 23.68
CA PHE A 4 26.61 33.54 23.63
C PHE A 4 26.64 32.51 22.49
N SER A 5 27.77 31.80 22.35
CA SER A 5 28.10 30.97 21.19
C SER A 5 29.03 29.81 21.56
N ARG A 6 29.11 28.79 20.67
CA ARG A 6 30.09 27.67 20.66
C ARG A 6 29.96 26.65 21.82
N HIS A 7 30.61 25.47 21.81
CA HIS A 7 31.48 24.79 20.83
C HIS A 7 31.07 23.30 20.72
N ARG A 8 31.30 22.67 19.56
CA ARG A 8 32.23 21.53 19.42
C ARG A 8 32.94 21.64 18.07
N ILE A 9 34.24 21.34 18.03
CA ILE A 9 35.07 21.42 16.82
C ILE A 9 35.59 20.03 16.44
N ILE A 10 35.75 19.85 15.15
CA ILE A 10 36.25 18.67 14.43
C ILE A 10 37.62 18.22 14.95
N LEU A 11 37.86 16.91 14.92
CA LEU A 11 39.18 16.40 14.52
C LEU A 11 39.00 15.32 13.45
N ALA A 12 39.78 15.39 12.38
CA ALA A 12 39.77 14.43 11.26
C ALA A 12 41.19 13.90 11.05
N GLY A 13 41.32 12.65 10.60
CA GLY A 13 42.60 12.02 10.27
C GLY A 13 42.51 11.27 8.95
N LEU A 14 43.43 11.56 8.04
CA LEU A 14 43.53 10.89 6.73
C LEU A 14 44.21 9.52 6.87
N ILE A 15 43.68 8.50 6.17
CA ILE A 15 44.45 7.35 5.67
C ILE A 15 44.07 7.14 4.19
N LEU A 16 44.99 6.55 3.42
CA LEU A 16 45.05 6.60 1.96
C LEU A 16 44.01 5.76 1.20
N LEU A 17 43.83 6.13 -0.07
CA LEU A 17 43.13 5.37 -1.11
C LEU A 17 43.67 3.93 -1.27
N SER A 18 42.74 2.98 -1.42
CA SER A 18 42.95 1.75 -2.20
C SER A 18 41.60 1.30 -2.77
N ASN A 19 41.59 0.92 -4.06
CA ASN A 19 40.35 0.53 -4.74
C ASN A 19 39.93 -0.88 -4.32
N LEU A 20 38.81 -0.98 -3.60
CA LEU A 20 38.11 -2.23 -3.32
C LEU A 20 36.63 -2.03 -3.60
N ALA A 21 36.01 -2.98 -4.30
CA ALA A 21 34.55 -3.04 -4.43
C ALA A 21 33.95 -3.35 -3.06
N LEU A 22 33.32 -2.36 -2.42
CA LEU A 22 32.66 -2.55 -1.14
C LEU A 22 31.42 -3.43 -1.34
N ALA A 23 31.36 -4.54 -0.62
CA ALA A 23 30.17 -5.39 -0.54
C ALA A 23 28.98 -4.61 0.03
N ALA A 24 27.76 -5.08 -0.25
CA ALA A 24 26.56 -4.45 0.28
C ALA A 24 26.56 -4.46 1.83
N PRO A 25 26.04 -3.42 2.49
CA PRO A 25 25.96 -3.38 3.95
C PRO A 25 25.12 -4.54 4.48
N VAL A 26 25.55 -5.15 5.59
CA VAL A 26 24.78 -6.24 6.22
C VAL A 26 23.44 -5.70 6.70
N TRP A 27 22.33 -6.39 6.40
CA TRP A 27 21.00 -5.98 6.85
C TRP A 27 20.92 -5.88 8.38
N GLN A 28 20.19 -4.87 8.87
CA GLN A 28 20.01 -4.57 10.28
C GLN A 28 18.53 -4.30 10.60
N SER A 29 18.07 -4.85 11.72
CA SER A 29 16.76 -4.49 12.28
C SER A 29 16.71 -3.02 12.71
N HIS A 30 15.54 -2.41 12.67
CA HIS A 30 15.25 -1.02 13.06
C HIS A 30 15.98 0.05 12.22
N THR A 31 16.51 -0.35 11.06
CA THR A 31 17.16 0.55 10.10
C THR A 31 16.16 0.96 9.01
N ALA A 32 16.20 2.24 8.63
CA ALA A 32 15.45 2.75 7.48
C ALA A 32 16.17 2.35 6.18
N TYR A 33 15.44 1.69 5.29
CA TYR A 33 15.87 1.32 3.94
C TYR A 33 14.96 1.98 2.92
N LEU A 34 15.52 2.49 1.83
CA LEU A 34 14.78 3.05 0.71
C LEU A 34 14.53 2.00 -0.37
N ALA A 35 13.52 2.23 -1.22
CA ALA A 35 13.35 1.42 -2.42
C ALA A 35 14.64 1.44 -3.26
N ASN A 36 15.08 0.25 -3.68
CA ASN A 36 16.34 -0.07 -4.36
C ASN A 36 17.60 -0.18 -3.50
N ASP A 37 17.58 0.05 -2.18
CA ASP A 37 18.75 -0.21 -1.30
C ASP A 37 19.16 -1.68 -1.38
N ILE A 38 20.46 -1.97 -1.52
CA ILE A 38 20.99 -3.33 -1.53
C ILE A 38 21.66 -3.63 -0.18
N VAL A 39 21.32 -4.78 0.41
CA VAL A 39 21.90 -5.28 1.66
C VAL A 39 22.36 -6.73 1.51
N THR A 40 23.43 -7.12 2.18
CA THR A 40 23.78 -8.54 2.33
C THR A 40 23.04 -9.13 3.54
N PHE A 41 22.40 -10.29 3.37
CA PHE A 41 21.85 -11.09 4.46
C PHE A 41 22.00 -12.57 4.12
N ASP A 42 22.38 -13.40 5.10
CA ASP A 42 22.48 -14.87 4.92
C ASP A 42 23.34 -15.29 3.70
N GLY A 43 24.44 -14.56 3.45
CA GLY A 43 25.36 -14.79 2.34
C GLY A 43 24.88 -14.34 0.94
N ARG A 44 23.73 -13.65 0.86
CA ARG A 44 23.08 -13.22 -0.39
C ARG A 44 22.79 -11.73 -0.39
N ASP A 45 22.83 -11.12 -1.57
CA ASP A 45 22.49 -9.71 -1.74
C ASP A 45 20.99 -9.58 -2.05
N TYR A 46 20.31 -8.68 -1.34
CA TYR A 46 18.88 -8.40 -1.45
C TYR A 46 18.65 -6.91 -1.70
N LYS A 47 17.82 -6.61 -2.69
CA LYS A 47 17.42 -5.27 -3.09
C LYS A 47 16.05 -4.92 -2.51
N ALA A 48 15.93 -3.82 -1.76
CA ALA A 48 14.67 -3.34 -1.25
C ALA A 48 13.70 -2.99 -2.39
N LEU A 49 12.45 -3.43 -2.29
CA LEU A 49 11.38 -3.16 -3.26
C LEU A 49 10.59 -1.88 -2.92
N LYS A 50 10.64 -1.45 -1.66
CA LYS A 50 9.85 -0.34 -1.11
C LYS A 50 10.64 0.33 0.01
N SER A 51 10.47 1.64 0.18
CA SER A 51 11.03 2.33 1.34
C SER A 51 10.30 1.91 2.62
N HIS A 52 11.04 1.46 3.63
CA HIS A 52 10.50 0.92 4.87
C HIS A 52 11.52 1.02 6.02
N ILE A 53 11.05 1.04 7.27
CA ILE A 53 11.93 0.81 8.43
C ILE A 53 11.88 -0.69 8.74
N ALA A 54 12.98 -1.40 8.53
CA ALA A 54 13.07 -2.82 8.86
C ALA A 54 12.76 -3.05 10.35
N ASN A 55 12.05 -4.12 10.67
CA ASN A 55 11.98 -4.66 12.04
C ASN A 55 12.61 -6.06 12.05
N SER A 56 12.71 -6.69 13.22
CA SER A 56 13.43 -7.96 13.37
C SER A 56 12.83 -9.14 12.61
N SER A 57 11.56 -9.05 12.19
CA SER A 57 10.89 -10.03 11.32
C SER A 57 10.99 -9.69 9.83
N TRP A 58 11.30 -8.45 9.46
CA TRP A 58 11.43 -7.98 8.07
C TRP A 58 12.80 -8.29 7.45
N GLN A 59 13.30 -9.50 7.74
CA GLN A 59 14.54 -10.05 7.20
C GLN A 59 14.42 -10.23 5.67
N PRO A 60 15.46 -9.93 4.88
CA PRO A 60 15.34 -9.94 3.42
C PRO A 60 14.95 -11.29 2.81
N ASN A 61 15.41 -12.40 3.39
CA ASN A 61 15.03 -13.76 2.98
C ASN A 61 13.60 -14.17 3.38
N ARG A 62 12.88 -13.35 4.16
CA ARG A 62 11.53 -13.63 4.70
C ARG A 62 10.47 -12.60 4.33
N SER A 63 10.84 -11.43 3.81
CA SER A 63 9.92 -10.36 3.43
C SER A 63 9.99 -10.02 1.93
N PRO A 64 9.53 -10.93 1.03
CA PRO A 64 9.59 -10.74 -0.43
C PRO A 64 8.69 -9.61 -0.96
N THR A 65 7.89 -8.98 -0.09
CA THR A 65 7.09 -7.78 -0.38
C THR A 65 7.85 -6.47 -0.11
N LEU A 66 8.99 -6.56 0.55
CA LEU A 66 9.90 -5.47 0.91
C LEU A 66 11.31 -5.65 0.32
N TRP A 67 11.70 -6.88 -0.04
CA TRP A 67 13.01 -7.24 -0.54
C TRP A 67 12.94 -8.21 -1.73
N GLN A 68 13.89 -8.09 -2.66
CA GLN A 68 14.10 -8.96 -3.80
C GLN A 68 15.49 -9.58 -3.69
N ASP A 69 15.57 -10.91 -3.69
CA ASP A 69 16.84 -11.63 -3.83
C ASP A 69 17.47 -11.33 -5.20
N ILE A 70 18.70 -10.84 -5.22
CA ILE A 70 19.43 -10.51 -6.46
C ILE A 70 20.68 -11.39 -6.69
N GLY A 71 20.98 -12.34 -5.79
CA GLY A 71 22.05 -13.32 -5.99
C GLY A 71 22.88 -13.63 -4.75
N ILE A 72 24.01 -14.31 -4.97
CA ILE A 72 25.04 -14.56 -3.95
C ILE A 72 25.81 -13.26 -3.71
N ALA A 73 26.18 -12.97 -2.46
CA ALA A 73 26.88 -11.74 -2.12
C ALA A 73 28.20 -11.57 -2.89
N SER A 74 28.43 -10.39 -3.44
CA SER A 74 29.39 -10.16 -4.55
C SER A 74 30.89 -10.19 -4.18
N ALA A 75 31.30 -10.88 -3.11
CA ALA A 75 32.63 -10.75 -2.50
C ALA A 75 33.24 -12.03 -1.88
N ILE A 76 33.30 -13.16 -2.61
CA ILE A 76 34.15 -14.31 -2.23
C ILE A 76 34.89 -14.90 -3.45
N SER A 77 36.21 -14.67 -3.54
CA SER A 77 37.26 -15.70 -3.77
C SER A 77 38.55 -15.11 -4.34
N ALA A 78 39.68 -15.26 -3.62
CA ALA A 78 41.04 -15.16 -4.16
C ALA A 78 42.05 -15.79 -3.18
N ASN A 79 42.13 -17.13 -3.12
CA ASN A 79 43.06 -17.83 -2.23
C ASN A 79 44.12 -18.61 -3.02
N VAL A 80 45.12 -17.88 -3.55
CA VAL A 80 46.26 -18.45 -4.31
C VAL A 80 47.56 -17.81 -3.81
N ARG A 81 48.54 -18.64 -3.43
CA ARG A 81 49.90 -18.21 -3.07
C ARG A 81 50.87 -18.38 -4.24
N PRO A 82 51.83 -17.45 -4.38
CA PRO A 82 53.22 -17.84 -4.66
C PRO A 82 54.16 -17.62 -3.46
N LYS A 83 55.34 -18.24 -3.53
CA LYS A 83 56.54 -17.91 -2.72
C LYS A 83 57.24 -16.66 -3.36
N LEU A 84 58.22 -15.95 -2.77
CA LEU A 84 59.41 -16.41 -2.04
C LEU A 84 60.06 -15.28 -1.18
N VAL A 85 60.63 -15.69 -0.03
CA VAL A 85 61.88 -15.17 0.63
C VAL A 85 61.92 -13.77 1.30
N GLU A 86 62.81 -13.73 2.29
CA GLU A 86 63.12 -12.73 3.33
C GLU A 86 64.00 -11.56 2.78
N THR A 87 64.28 -10.45 3.50
CA THR A 87 65.09 -10.37 4.73
C THR A 87 64.75 -9.19 5.67
N ARG A 88 65.37 -9.17 6.86
CA ARG A 88 65.14 -8.23 7.99
C ARG A 88 66.27 -7.17 8.14
N PHE A 89 66.31 -6.52 9.32
CA PHE A 89 67.36 -5.67 9.94
C PHE A 89 67.15 -4.14 9.80
N THR A 90 67.18 -3.31 10.87
CA THR A 90 67.06 -3.55 12.34
C THR A 90 66.60 -2.28 13.08
N GLN A 91 66.29 -2.37 14.38
CA GLN A 91 66.03 -1.23 15.28
C GLN A 91 67.31 -0.50 15.74
N ALA A 92 67.19 0.79 16.06
CA ALA A 92 67.85 1.42 17.22
C ALA A 92 67.11 2.71 17.66
N ALA A 93 67.32 3.15 18.90
CA ALA A 93 66.85 4.41 19.52
C ALA A 93 68.05 5.01 20.32
N PRO A 94 68.01 5.60 21.55
CA PRO A 94 66.92 6.13 22.41
C PRO A 94 67.28 7.42 23.25
N ILE A 95 66.46 7.73 24.28
CA ILE A 95 66.75 8.48 25.56
C ILE A 95 66.78 10.04 25.58
N ALA A 96 65.86 10.65 26.37
CA ALA A 96 66.09 11.76 27.33
C ALA A 96 64.89 11.92 28.31
N SER A 97 65.05 12.57 29.48
CA SER A 97 64.51 12.02 30.74
C SER A 97 64.24 12.99 31.93
N LYS A 98 63.33 12.58 32.85
CA LYS A 98 63.17 13.00 34.29
C LYS A 98 62.79 14.47 34.59
N ALA A 99 62.34 14.90 35.79
CA ALA A 99 61.61 14.35 36.99
C ALA A 99 61.29 15.55 37.96
N ALA A 100 60.58 15.50 39.10
CA ALA A 100 59.86 14.45 39.85
C ALA A 100 58.38 14.90 40.11
N ALA A 101 57.72 15.05 41.29
CA ALA A 101 57.94 14.83 42.74
C ALA A 101 56.54 14.94 43.46
N THR A 102 56.22 14.46 44.68
CA THR A 102 56.80 13.53 45.68
C THR A 102 55.74 13.13 46.73
N GLY A 103 55.53 11.84 47.03
CA GLY A 103 54.68 11.33 48.15
C GLY A 103 53.17 11.63 48.03
N VAL A 104 52.30 11.51 49.06
CA VAL A 104 52.36 11.01 50.46
C VAL A 104 50.91 10.59 50.86
N THR A 105 50.51 9.47 51.51
CA THR A 105 51.04 8.10 51.72
C THR A 105 49.87 7.13 52.04
N ALA A 106 49.87 5.94 51.43
CA ALA A 106 49.49 4.61 51.98
C ALA A 106 48.14 4.35 52.73
N ARG A 107 47.38 3.35 52.24
CA ARG A 107 47.60 1.92 52.62
C ARG A 107 47.07 0.93 51.56
N GLU A 108 47.65 -0.27 51.54
CA GLU A 108 47.51 -1.39 50.58
C GLU A 108 46.83 -2.63 51.24
N PRO A 109 46.65 -3.82 50.58
CA PRO A 109 47.08 -4.32 49.25
C PRO A 109 45.86 -4.69 48.33
N VAL A 110 45.79 -5.59 47.31
CA VAL A 110 46.58 -6.78 46.86
C VAL A 110 46.60 -6.98 45.31
N LEU A 111 47.76 -7.48 44.86
CA LEU A 111 48.24 -8.09 43.61
C LEU A 111 47.29 -8.65 42.49
N SER A 112 47.41 -8.05 41.29
CA SER A 112 48.02 -8.62 40.05
C SER A 112 47.27 -9.77 39.27
N PRO A 113 47.76 -10.30 38.10
CA PRO A 113 47.05 -10.13 36.81
C PRO A 113 46.94 -11.41 35.92
N VAL A 114 46.51 -11.28 34.64
CA VAL A 114 47.05 -11.94 33.39
C VAL A 114 45.99 -12.15 32.27
N ALA A 115 46.42 -11.93 31.02
CA ALA A 115 45.91 -12.42 29.70
C ALA A 115 44.47 -12.14 29.20
N ALA A 116 44.41 -11.79 27.90
CA ALA A 116 43.37 -12.24 26.96
C ALA A 116 43.95 -13.40 26.12
N PRO A 117 43.14 -14.27 25.48
CA PRO A 117 42.89 -14.02 24.05
C PRO A 117 41.55 -14.53 23.46
N SER A 118 41.36 -14.21 22.18
CA SER A 118 40.43 -14.70 21.14
C SER A 118 39.69 -16.06 21.30
N VAL A 119 38.46 -16.11 20.78
CA VAL A 119 37.67 -17.32 20.51
C VAL A 119 37.79 -17.75 19.02
N PRO A 120 37.97 -19.04 18.69
CA PRO A 120 38.00 -19.58 17.32
C PRO A 120 36.61 -20.03 16.79
N PRO A 121 36.45 -20.33 15.48
CA PRO A 121 35.15 -20.64 14.87
C PRO A 121 34.71 -22.12 14.97
N THR A 122 33.41 -22.36 14.82
CA THR A 122 32.77 -23.69 14.67
C THR A 122 32.35 -23.99 13.20
N PRO A 123 32.21 -25.27 12.81
CA PRO A 123 32.04 -25.68 11.41
C PRO A 123 30.58 -25.90 10.97
N LEU A 124 30.41 -26.13 9.66
CA LEU A 124 29.17 -26.54 8.98
C LEU A 124 28.81 -28.01 9.27
N SER A 125 27.51 -28.30 9.43
CA SER A 125 26.91 -29.54 8.91
C SER A 125 25.39 -29.41 8.68
N SER A 126 24.91 -30.31 7.82
CA SER A 126 23.67 -30.34 7.05
C SER A 126 22.38 -30.73 7.77
N GLU A 127 21.30 -30.60 6.99
CA GLU A 127 20.10 -31.46 6.93
C GLU A 127 18.79 -31.04 7.60
N ALA A 128 17.72 -31.48 6.95
CA ALA A 128 16.37 -30.93 7.05
C ALA A 128 15.44 -31.83 7.86
N ASN A 129 14.24 -31.32 8.18
CA ASN A 129 13.06 -32.17 8.18
C ASN A 129 11.75 -31.40 7.95
N HIS A 130 10.74 -32.13 7.51
CA HIS A 130 9.45 -31.60 7.05
C HIS A 130 8.34 -32.43 7.72
N HIS A 131 7.30 -31.81 8.27
CA HIS A 131 6.10 -32.53 8.71
C HIS A 131 4.82 -31.78 8.37
N VAL A 132 3.72 -32.52 8.35
CA VAL A 132 2.42 -32.16 7.77
C VAL A 132 1.32 -32.60 8.73
N GLU A 133 0.27 -31.79 8.87
CA GLU A 133 -0.97 -32.17 9.55
C GLU A 133 -2.18 -31.86 8.68
N THR A 134 -3.29 -32.57 8.91
CA THR A 134 -4.49 -32.62 8.07
C THR A 134 -5.72 -32.18 8.85
N GLN A 135 -6.71 -31.55 8.19
CA GLN A 135 -8.08 -31.38 8.67
C GLN A 135 -9.08 -31.36 7.48
N PRO A 136 -10.40 -31.58 7.71
CA PRO A 136 -11.28 -32.24 6.75
C PRO A 136 -12.27 -31.32 6.02
N THR A 137 -13.18 -31.92 5.24
CA THR A 137 -14.24 -31.26 4.48
C THR A 137 -15.64 -31.57 5.02
N TRP A 138 -16.58 -30.65 4.79
CA TRP A 138 -18.02 -30.90 4.78
C TRP A 138 -18.63 -30.30 3.51
N GLY A 139 -19.74 -30.87 3.05
CA GLY A 139 -20.47 -30.43 1.85
C GLY A 139 -21.92 -30.92 1.88
N ASN A 140 -22.78 -30.34 1.03
CA ASN A 140 -24.22 -30.60 1.01
C ASN A 140 -24.74 -30.99 -0.38
N TYR A 141 -25.63 -32.00 -0.40
CA TYR A 141 -26.79 -32.32 -1.27
C TYR A 141 -26.86 -31.75 -2.72
N THR A 142 -27.39 -32.47 -3.73
CA THR A 142 -28.71 -33.16 -3.77
C THR A 142 -28.81 -34.33 -4.79
N ALA A 143 -29.78 -35.24 -4.54
CA ALA A 143 -30.61 -36.15 -5.39
C ALA A 143 -30.24 -36.41 -6.89
N THR A 144 -30.52 -37.58 -7.52
CA THR A 144 -31.83 -38.29 -7.61
C THR A 144 -31.78 -39.79 -8.05
N SER A 145 -32.86 -40.54 -7.75
CA SER A 145 -33.48 -41.68 -8.50
C SER A 145 -32.99 -43.15 -8.38
N THR A 146 -33.82 -43.98 -7.70
CA THR A 146 -34.35 -45.34 -8.07
C THR A 146 -33.41 -46.43 -8.64
N LEU A 147 -33.27 -47.64 -8.05
CA LEU A 147 -34.28 -48.74 -8.03
C LEU A 147 -33.90 -49.90 -7.04
N THR A 148 -34.88 -50.75 -6.71
CA THR A 148 -34.83 -52.02 -5.91
C THR A 148 -34.72 -53.28 -6.82
N PRO A 149 -34.41 -54.54 -6.36
CA PRO A 149 -34.83 -55.18 -5.09
C PRO A 149 -33.84 -56.15 -4.37
N SER A 150 -34.39 -56.91 -3.39
CA SER A 150 -33.80 -57.92 -2.46
C SER A 150 -33.95 -59.38 -3.03
N PRO A 151 -33.73 -60.55 -2.34
CA PRO A 151 -33.59 -60.85 -0.88
C PRO A 151 -32.59 -61.99 -0.46
N SER A 152 -32.79 -62.54 0.77
CA SER A 152 -32.17 -63.71 1.46
C SER A 152 -30.81 -63.49 2.16
N GLN A 153 -30.59 -63.74 3.47
CA GLN A 153 -30.82 -64.95 4.33
C GLN A 153 -29.92 -66.14 3.90
N THR A 154 -29.09 -66.79 4.74
CA THR A 154 -28.90 -66.82 6.23
C THR A 154 -27.42 -67.25 6.51
N ALA A 155 -26.80 -67.44 7.71
CA ALA A 155 -27.18 -67.54 9.14
C ALA A 155 -26.02 -67.11 10.10
N ALA A 156 -25.76 -67.88 11.17
CA ALA A 156 -24.72 -67.76 12.23
C ALA A 156 -24.17 -69.19 12.54
N PRO A 157 -23.10 -69.47 13.34
CA PRO A 157 -22.55 -68.64 14.45
C PRO A 157 -21.00 -68.67 14.69
N SER A 158 -20.61 -68.06 15.82
CA SER A 158 -19.39 -68.28 16.62
C SER A 158 -18.03 -67.69 16.16
N ALA A 159 -17.32 -67.14 17.15
CA ALA A 159 -16.16 -66.29 17.04
C ALA A 159 -14.83 -66.98 16.69
N ALA A 160 -14.00 -66.27 15.93
CA ALA A 160 -12.54 -66.36 15.98
C ALA A 160 -11.94 -64.97 15.66
N SER A 161 -10.81 -64.62 16.28
CA SER A 161 -10.16 -63.31 16.08
C SER A 161 -9.08 -63.36 15.00
N THR A 162 -9.12 -62.45 14.03
CA THR A 162 -8.07 -62.28 13.00
C THR A 162 -7.66 -60.80 12.85
N SER A 163 -6.38 -60.58 12.53
CA SER A 163 -5.73 -59.27 12.48
C SER A 163 -5.38 -58.84 11.05
N ASN A 164 -5.85 -57.66 10.62
CA ASN A 164 -5.63 -57.15 9.25
C ASN A 164 -4.33 -56.32 9.11
N THR A 165 -3.17 -56.98 8.98
CA THR A 165 -1.87 -56.33 8.71
C THR A 165 -1.94 -55.42 7.48
N VAL A 166 -1.39 -54.20 7.57
CA VAL A 166 -1.38 -53.24 6.45
C VAL A 166 -0.03 -53.34 5.73
N ILE A 167 -0.03 -54.01 4.58
CA ILE A 167 1.12 -54.08 3.69
C ILE A 167 1.16 -52.83 2.80
N VAL A 168 2.15 -51.97 3.00
CA VAL A 168 2.44 -50.87 2.07
C VAL A 168 3.27 -51.42 0.91
N ILE A 169 2.62 -51.72 -0.21
CA ILE A 169 3.32 -52.06 -1.46
C ILE A 169 3.67 -50.75 -2.17
N THR A 170 4.88 -50.25 -1.95
CA THR A 170 5.52 -49.34 -2.91
C THR A 170 5.69 -50.07 -4.24
N GLN A 171 5.20 -49.48 -5.33
CA GLN A 171 5.41 -50.03 -6.66
C GLN A 171 6.86 -49.79 -7.08
N LYS A 172 7.45 -50.71 -7.86
CA LYS A 172 8.77 -50.47 -8.47
C LYS A 172 8.74 -49.22 -9.37
N CYS A 173 9.80 -48.43 -9.41
CA CYS A 173 9.84 -47.27 -10.30
C CYS A 173 9.95 -47.68 -11.78
N ALA A 174 9.14 -47.02 -12.62
CA ALA A 174 9.22 -47.11 -14.07
C ALA A 174 10.41 -46.31 -14.63
N ALA A 175 10.67 -46.39 -15.95
CA ALA A 175 11.77 -45.66 -16.59
C ALA A 175 11.63 -44.13 -16.41
N ALA A 176 12.73 -43.42 -16.19
CA ALA A 176 12.69 -41.98 -15.92
C ALA A 176 12.09 -41.17 -17.09
N TRP A 177 11.20 -40.23 -16.78
CA TRP A 177 10.59 -39.35 -17.79
C TRP A 177 11.64 -38.42 -18.44
N SER A 178 11.55 -38.25 -19.77
CA SER A 178 12.43 -37.39 -20.57
C SER A 178 11.64 -36.44 -21.47
N ALA A 179 12.08 -35.18 -21.54
CA ALA A 179 11.49 -34.16 -22.41
C ALA A 179 11.77 -34.38 -23.91
N ALA A 180 12.65 -35.33 -24.26
CA ALA A 180 13.04 -35.63 -25.64
C ALA A 180 12.26 -36.81 -26.26
N ILE A 181 11.31 -37.41 -25.52
CA ILE A 181 10.55 -38.59 -25.93
C ILE A 181 9.07 -38.23 -26.03
N GLN A 182 8.40 -38.66 -27.09
CA GLN A 182 6.94 -38.65 -27.18
C GLN A 182 6.39 -39.96 -26.64
N TYR A 183 5.45 -39.86 -25.68
CA TYR A 183 4.87 -41.01 -25.01
C TYR A 183 3.49 -41.38 -25.60
N ALA A 184 3.23 -42.69 -25.74
CA ALA A 184 1.98 -43.26 -26.21
C ALA A 184 0.95 -43.41 -25.07
N HIS A 185 -0.33 -43.59 -25.41
CA HIS A 185 -1.36 -43.85 -24.41
C HIS A 185 -1.08 -45.16 -23.66
N GLY A 186 -0.91 -45.08 -22.35
CA GLY A 186 -0.62 -46.22 -21.47
C GLY A 186 0.84 -46.34 -21.03
N ASP A 187 1.76 -45.57 -21.63
CA ASP A 187 3.19 -45.58 -21.29
C ASP A 187 3.43 -45.20 -19.82
N LEU A 188 4.32 -45.95 -19.16
CA LEU A 188 4.70 -45.75 -17.76
C LEU A 188 6.07 -45.10 -17.63
N VAL A 189 6.12 -44.00 -16.87
CA VAL A 189 7.35 -43.27 -16.55
C VAL A 189 7.43 -42.98 -15.05
N SER A 190 8.64 -42.84 -14.50
CA SER A 190 8.85 -42.30 -13.16
C SER A 190 9.41 -40.88 -13.20
N LEU A 191 9.00 -40.04 -12.23
CA LEU A 191 9.59 -38.71 -12.04
C LEU A 191 9.49 -38.29 -10.57
N ALA A 192 10.64 -38.16 -9.90
CA ALA A 192 10.74 -37.87 -8.47
C ALA A 192 9.93 -38.86 -7.60
N ASN A 193 10.30 -40.15 -7.70
CA ASN A 193 9.82 -41.26 -6.88
C ASN A 193 8.29 -41.47 -6.93
N ARG A 194 7.68 -41.19 -8.09
CA ARG A 194 6.28 -41.49 -8.42
C ARG A 194 6.19 -42.03 -9.84
N ASN A 195 5.31 -43.00 -10.05
CA ASN A 195 4.97 -43.52 -11.37
C ASN A 195 3.81 -42.72 -11.98
N TYR A 196 3.89 -42.45 -13.28
CA TYR A 196 2.85 -41.77 -14.05
C TYR A 196 2.54 -42.57 -15.33
N GLN A 197 1.29 -42.52 -15.76
CA GLN A 197 0.81 -43.14 -17.00
C GLN A 197 0.25 -42.11 -17.98
N ALA A 198 0.65 -42.16 -19.24
CA ALA A 198 0.14 -41.28 -20.29
C ALA A 198 -1.33 -41.58 -20.64
N LYS A 199 -2.20 -40.55 -20.65
CA LYS A 199 -3.65 -40.65 -20.98
C LYS A 199 -3.97 -40.42 -22.46
N ALA A 200 -2.96 -40.19 -23.30
CA ALA A 200 -3.07 -39.93 -24.72
C ALA A 200 -1.71 -40.22 -25.38
N ALA A 201 -1.68 -40.33 -26.70
CA ALA A 201 -0.42 -40.40 -27.45
C ALA A 201 0.18 -38.99 -27.68
N ASN A 202 1.48 -38.97 -27.99
CA ASN A 202 2.28 -37.81 -28.37
C ASN A 202 2.33 -36.72 -27.30
N ILE A 203 2.48 -37.11 -26.02
CA ILE A 203 2.67 -36.16 -24.92
C ILE A 203 4.16 -35.87 -24.71
N ASP A 204 4.55 -34.61 -24.87
CA ASP A 204 5.91 -34.08 -24.72
C ASP A 204 6.15 -33.32 -23.39
N LYS A 205 5.09 -33.06 -22.60
CA LYS A 205 5.14 -32.08 -21.50
C LYS A 205 5.37 -32.73 -20.15
N ASN A 206 6.34 -32.15 -19.42
CA ASN A 206 6.71 -32.51 -18.05
C ASN A 206 5.47 -32.51 -17.13
N PRO A 207 5.14 -33.64 -16.46
CA PRO A 207 4.02 -33.73 -15.51
C PRO A 207 4.05 -32.70 -14.37
N LYS A 208 5.22 -32.14 -14.06
CA LYS A 208 5.52 -31.30 -12.89
C LYS A 208 5.72 -29.80 -13.20
N ARG A 209 5.23 -29.24 -14.32
CA ARG A 209 5.55 -27.85 -14.73
C ARG A 209 4.83 -26.73 -13.94
N ILE A 210 4.90 -26.78 -12.60
CA ILE A 210 4.48 -25.74 -11.66
C ILE A 210 5.65 -25.50 -10.68
N SER A 211 5.88 -24.25 -10.30
CA SER A 211 7.03 -23.83 -9.49
C SER A 211 7.06 -24.46 -8.08
N THR A 212 8.28 -24.73 -7.59
CA THR A 212 8.58 -25.59 -6.45
C THR A 212 8.29 -25.03 -5.06
N ASN A 213 7.49 -23.96 -4.93
CA ASN A 213 7.27 -23.22 -3.68
C ASN A 213 5.85 -23.35 -3.09
N PHE A 214 5.15 -24.47 -3.33
CA PHE A 214 3.88 -24.78 -2.65
C PHE A 214 3.77 -26.27 -2.31
N LEU A 215 3.81 -26.60 -1.00
CA LEU A 215 3.57 -27.94 -0.47
C LEU A 215 2.51 -27.92 0.65
N SER A 216 1.24 -27.80 0.25
CA SER A 216 0.12 -28.37 1.00
C SER A 216 -0.85 -29.04 0.01
N ALA A 217 -1.37 -30.22 0.37
CA ALA A 217 -2.03 -31.11 -0.60
C ALA A 217 -3.43 -30.62 -1.06
N ASN A 218 -4.02 -29.64 -0.38
CA ASN A 218 -5.38 -29.17 -0.65
C ASN A 218 -5.47 -28.12 -1.80
N TYR A 219 -4.36 -27.73 -2.42
CA TYR A 219 -4.31 -26.66 -3.43
C TYR A 219 -4.47 -27.14 -4.91
N TRP A 220 -5.20 -28.25 -5.14
CA TRP A 220 -5.09 -29.03 -6.39
C TRP A 220 -6.40 -29.32 -7.13
N ARG A 221 -7.23 -28.28 -7.33
CA ARG A 221 -8.20 -28.22 -8.45
C ARG A 221 -8.08 -26.87 -9.16
N HIS A 222 -8.41 -26.84 -10.46
CA HIS A 222 -8.37 -25.66 -11.35
C HIS A 222 -7.02 -25.20 -11.96
N ARG A 223 -6.14 -26.13 -12.37
CA ARG A 223 -5.21 -25.88 -13.51
C ARG A 223 -5.49 -26.84 -14.68
N LYS A 224 -5.05 -26.46 -15.89
CA LYS A 224 -5.40 -27.10 -17.17
C LYS A 224 -4.34 -28.07 -17.74
N ASP A 225 -3.18 -28.11 -17.11
CA ASP A 225 -1.96 -28.83 -17.48
C ASP A 225 -2.01 -30.33 -17.13
N TRP A 226 -2.71 -30.73 -16.08
CA TRP A 226 -2.77 -32.10 -15.56
C TRP A 226 -3.67 -33.09 -16.35
N LYS A 227 -4.25 -32.70 -17.49
CA LYS A 227 -5.18 -33.58 -18.23
C LYS A 227 -4.52 -34.84 -18.81
N ASN A 228 -3.23 -34.81 -19.10
CA ASN A 228 -2.58 -35.80 -19.97
C ASN A 228 -1.85 -36.93 -19.22
N TRP A 229 -1.65 -36.85 -17.90
CA TRP A 229 -0.95 -37.87 -17.11
C TRP A 229 -1.79 -38.36 -15.92
N ASN A 230 -1.89 -39.68 -15.73
CA ASN A 230 -2.42 -40.31 -14.51
C ASN A 230 -1.25 -40.49 -13.54
N ASP A 231 -1.37 -40.00 -12.31
CA ASP A 231 -0.42 -40.31 -11.23
C ASP A 231 -0.81 -41.66 -10.61
N LEU A 232 0.10 -42.63 -10.59
CA LEU A 232 -0.12 -43.98 -10.07
C LEU A 232 0.38 -44.17 -8.62
N GLY A 233 0.90 -43.11 -7.98
CA GLY A 233 1.38 -43.14 -6.60
C GLY A 233 2.91 -43.13 -6.46
N LEU A 234 3.35 -43.25 -5.21
CA LEU A 234 4.76 -43.35 -4.85
C LEU A 234 5.35 -44.65 -5.40
N CYS A 235 6.52 -44.55 -6.01
CA CYS A 235 7.34 -45.69 -6.39
C CYS A 235 8.61 -45.72 -5.54
N SER A 236 9.06 -46.94 -5.21
CA SER A 236 10.34 -47.20 -4.56
C SER A 236 10.83 -48.58 -4.98
N ASP A 237 12.13 -48.72 -5.14
CA ASP A 237 12.76 -50.00 -5.46
C ASP A 237 13.11 -50.82 -4.18
N THR A 238 12.55 -50.41 -3.01
CA THR A 238 12.67 -51.05 -1.69
C THR A 238 11.33 -51.05 -0.91
N VAL A 239 11.15 -51.99 0.04
CA VAL A 239 9.85 -52.37 0.65
C VAL A 239 9.96 -52.72 2.15
N THR A 240 8.98 -52.33 2.99
CA THR A 240 8.81 -52.67 4.43
C THR A 240 7.32 -52.62 4.89
N THR A 241 6.96 -53.16 6.07
CA THR A 241 5.54 -53.41 6.50
C THR A 241 5.25 -53.21 8.01
N ALA A 242 3.97 -53.00 8.42
CA ALA A 242 3.52 -52.84 9.83
C ALA A 242 2.03 -53.21 10.11
N ASN A 243 1.58 -53.15 11.38
CA ASN A 243 0.37 -53.84 11.93
C ASN A 243 -0.80 -52.94 12.44
N PRO A 244 -2.01 -53.50 12.75
CA PRO A 244 -3.28 -52.76 12.96
C PRO A 244 -3.90 -52.80 14.39
N ILE A 245 -4.94 -51.96 14.64
CA ILE A 245 -5.91 -52.06 15.76
C ILE A 245 -7.33 -51.65 15.26
N SER A 246 -8.42 -52.06 15.95
CA SER A 246 -9.84 -51.90 15.55
C SER A 246 -10.71 -51.15 16.59
N THR A 247 -11.95 -50.76 16.24
CA THR A 247 -12.91 -50.00 17.07
C THR A 247 -14.35 -50.55 16.98
N THR A 248 -15.25 -50.11 17.88
CA THR A 248 -16.67 -50.57 17.98
C THR A 248 -17.67 -49.42 18.13
N LYS A 249 -18.99 -49.74 18.14
CA LYS A 249 -20.11 -48.88 17.68
C LYS A 249 -21.14 -48.53 18.80
N PRO A 250 -21.78 -47.33 18.79
CA PRO A 250 -22.86 -46.94 19.73
C PRO A 250 -24.28 -47.46 19.38
N ALA A 251 -25.22 -47.27 20.32
CA ALA A 251 -26.62 -47.76 20.28
C ALA A 251 -27.69 -46.65 20.06
N THR A 252 -28.98 -46.99 20.21
CA THR A 252 -30.16 -46.31 19.63
C THR A 252 -30.96 -45.37 20.54
N ILE A 253 -31.80 -44.53 19.92
CA ILE A 253 -32.71 -43.53 20.53
C ILE A 253 -34.18 -43.98 20.43
N PRO A 254 -35.06 -43.65 21.40
CA PRO A 254 -36.53 -43.66 21.25
C PRO A 254 -37.16 -42.24 21.25
N THR A 255 -38.36 -42.10 20.66
CA THR A 255 -39.21 -40.88 20.62
C THR A 255 -40.60 -41.20 21.18
N PRO A 256 -41.40 -40.24 21.70
CA PRO A 256 -42.70 -39.98 21.03
C PRO A 256 -43.35 -38.56 21.14
N THR A 257 -44.02 -38.19 20.04
CA THR A 257 -45.22 -37.33 19.79
C THR A 257 -45.99 -36.54 20.88
N SER A 258 -46.55 -35.36 20.53
CA SER A 258 -48.01 -35.13 20.28
C SER A 258 -48.41 -33.64 20.00
N LYS A 259 -49.67 -33.37 19.58
CA LYS A 259 -50.26 -32.05 19.19
C LYS A 259 -51.83 -32.11 19.19
N PRO A 260 -52.58 -31.04 19.59
CA PRO A 260 -53.50 -30.30 18.67
C PRO A 260 -53.61 -28.76 19.00
N VAL A 261 -54.10 -27.73 18.26
CA VAL A 261 -54.96 -27.41 17.07
C VAL A 261 -56.20 -26.54 17.46
N ILE A 262 -56.71 -25.69 16.53
CA ILE A 262 -57.90 -24.75 16.53
C ILE A 262 -57.58 -23.25 16.85
N SER A 263 -58.23 -22.18 16.31
CA SER A 263 -58.75 -21.84 14.95
C SER A 263 -59.36 -20.39 14.87
N THR A 264 -59.13 -19.64 13.76
CA THR A 264 -59.99 -18.59 13.07
C THR A 264 -60.55 -17.35 13.84
N THR A 265 -60.71 -16.13 13.27
CA THR A 265 -61.53 -15.69 12.08
C THR A 265 -61.12 -14.30 11.48
N GLU A 266 -61.73 -13.90 10.35
CA GLU A 266 -61.60 -12.63 9.57
C GLU A 266 -63.02 -12.04 9.24
N PRO A 267 -63.27 -10.77 8.76
CA PRO A 267 -63.24 -10.44 7.30
C PRO A 267 -63.12 -8.94 6.80
N ILE A 268 -62.50 -8.75 5.61
CA ILE A 268 -62.88 -7.96 4.38
C ILE A 268 -63.79 -6.68 4.41
N ALA A 269 -63.38 -5.56 3.74
CA ALA A 269 -64.23 -4.58 2.98
C ALA A 269 -63.45 -3.52 2.13
N THR A 270 -64.04 -2.94 1.06
CA THR A 270 -63.57 -1.82 0.15
C THR A 270 -64.79 -1.14 -0.56
N PRO A 271 -64.74 -0.19 -1.57
CA PRO A 271 -63.68 0.61 -2.24
C PRO A 271 -64.01 2.12 -2.54
N ASN A 272 -63.23 2.78 -3.45
CA ASN A 272 -63.44 3.93 -4.40
C ASN A 272 -64.77 4.75 -4.46
N PRO A 273 -64.79 6.07 -4.86
CA PRO A 273 -64.14 6.59 -6.10
C PRO A 273 -63.67 8.10 -6.23
N ILE A 274 -62.87 8.35 -7.28
CA ILE A 274 -62.73 9.49 -8.25
C ILE A 274 -63.28 10.91 -7.91
N ILE A 275 -62.46 11.97 -8.16
CA ILE A 275 -62.80 13.22 -8.92
C ILE A 275 -61.55 14.11 -9.19
N THR A 276 -61.56 14.90 -10.28
CA THR A 276 -60.50 15.82 -10.76
C THR A 276 -60.99 17.27 -10.81
N PRO A 277 -60.10 18.29 -10.79
CA PRO A 277 -60.28 19.43 -11.69
C PRO A 277 -58.97 19.91 -12.37
N THR A 278 -59.08 20.86 -13.31
CA THR A 278 -58.08 21.13 -14.36
C THR A 278 -57.90 22.63 -14.64
N LEU A 279 -56.73 23.03 -15.17
CA LEU A 279 -56.43 24.23 -16.00
C LEU A 279 -56.72 25.64 -15.46
N ALA A 280 -55.71 26.53 -15.53
CA ALA A 280 -55.74 27.74 -16.39
C ALA A 280 -54.39 28.50 -16.39
N THR A 281 -54.09 29.19 -17.49
CA THR A 281 -52.92 30.10 -17.66
C THR A 281 -53.30 31.56 -17.39
N PRO A 282 -52.32 32.47 -17.24
CA PRO A 282 -52.14 33.47 -18.32
C PRO A 282 -50.67 33.73 -18.70
N ALA A 283 -50.48 34.44 -19.82
CA ALA A 283 -49.17 34.83 -20.37
C ALA A 283 -49.00 36.38 -20.34
N PRO A 284 -48.21 37.01 -21.24
CA PRO A 284 -46.77 37.23 -21.08
C PRO A 284 -46.43 38.73 -20.84
N VAL A 285 -45.16 39.03 -20.55
CA VAL A 285 -44.63 40.42 -20.48
C VAL A 285 -43.38 40.54 -21.37
N THR A 286 -43.19 41.73 -21.94
CA THR A 286 -42.39 41.99 -23.16
C THR A 286 -40.96 42.47 -22.92
N THR A 287 -40.05 42.08 -23.80
CA THR A 287 -38.73 42.71 -24.00
C THR A 287 -38.88 44.10 -24.64
N PRO A 288 -38.09 45.12 -24.24
CA PRO A 288 -37.91 46.36 -25.01
C PRO A 288 -36.77 46.21 -26.03
N THR A 289 -36.82 47.01 -27.10
CA THR A 289 -35.85 47.07 -28.21
C THR A 289 -35.51 48.53 -28.55
N LEU A 290 -34.62 48.72 -29.53
CA LEU A 290 -34.05 50.00 -30.03
C LEU A 290 -32.86 50.50 -29.18
N GLU A 291 -31.90 51.24 -29.74
CA GLU A 291 -31.93 52.00 -31.00
C GLU A 291 -30.64 51.88 -31.84
N GLU A 292 -30.69 52.39 -33.06
CA GLU A 292 -29.71 52.25 -34.16
C GLU A 292 -29.01 53.59 -34.46
N LEU A 293 -27.81 53.59 -35.06
CA LEU A 293 -27.23 54.78 -35.70
C LEU A 293 -26.22 54.42 -36.81
N ASP A 294 -26.49 54.93 -38.01
CA ASP A 294 -25.68 54.87 -39.24
C ASP A 294 -24.69 56.05 -39.33
N THR A 295 -23.58 55.89 -40.08
CA THR A 295 -23.15 56.90 -41.07
C THR A 295 -22.10 56.35 -42.08
N SER A 296 -22.46 56.38 -43.36
CA SER A 296 -21.66 56.79 -44.54
C SER A 296 -20.62 55.86 -45.22
N ASP A 297 -20.78 55.79 -46.56
CA ASP A 297 -19.96 55.18 -47.63
C ASP A 297 -18.85 56.16 -48.14
N PRO A 298 -17.84 55.80 -49.00
CA PRO A 298 -18.09 55.28 -50.36
C PRO A 298 -17.07 54.28 -50.99
N VAL A 299 -17.62 53.23 -51.63
CA VAL A 299 -17.31 52.72 -53.00
C VAL A 299 -15.86 52.32 -53.39
N ALA A 300 -15.67 51.03 -53.69
CA ALA A 300 -14.71 50.55 -54.69
C ALA A 300 -15.12 49.20 -55.34
N THR A 301 -15.52 49.25 -56.62
CA THR A 301 -15.65 48.17 -57.65
C THR A 301 -15.93 46.71 -57.26
N GLU A 302 -17.01 46.17 -57.84
CA GLU A 302 -17.53 44.79 -57.72
C GLU A 302 -16.61 43.70 -58.34
N PRO A 303 -16.28 42.62 -57.59
CA PRO A 303 -15.86 41.32 -58.13
C PRO A 303 -17.08 40.38 -58.32
N PRO A 304 -17.01 39.37 -59.21
CA PRO A 304 -18.18 38.61 -59.66
C PRO A 304 -18.84 37.76 -58.56
N VAL A 305 -20.16 37.64 -58.66
CA VAL A 305 -21.03 36.89 -57.73
C VAL A 305 -20.58 35.43 -57.58
N LEU A 306 -19.89 35.13 -56.49
CA LEU A 306 -19.79 33.76 -55.98
C LEU A 306 -21.14 33.37 -55.37
N GLN A 307 -21.71 32.25 -55.83
CA GLN A 307 -22.87 31.67 -55.17
C GLN A 307 -22.51 31.29 -53.72
N PRO A 308 -23.45 31.42 -52.76
CA PRO A 308 -23.22 30.98 -51.39
C PRO A 308 -23.01 29.47 -51.36
N VAL A 309 -21.75 29.05 -51.29
CA VAL A 309 -21.38 27.65 -51.04
C VAL A 309 -21.99 27.27 -49.69
N ALA A 310 -22.94 26.34 -49.70
CA ALA A 310 -23.58 25.89 -48.47
C ALA A 310 -22.51 25.42 -47.47
N PRO A 311 -22.63 25.76 -46.17
CA PRO A 311 -21.66 25.33 -45.18
C PRO A 311 -21.54 23.80 -45.22
N PRO A 312 -20.31 23.24 -45.23
CA PRO A 312 -20.12 21.81 -45.38
C PRO A 312 -20.87 21.06 -44.27
N PRO A 313 -21.51 19.91 -44.58
CA PRO A 313 -22.27 19.17 -43.59
C PRO A 313 -21.36 18.79 -42.41
N PRO A 314 -21.88 18.83 -41.16
CA PRO A 314 -21.07 18.58 -39.98
C PRO A 314 -20.38 17.22 -40.08
N LEU A 315 -19.07 17.22 -39.85
CA LEU A 315 -18.22 16.03 -39.98
C LEU A 315 -18.79 14.89 -39.13
N SER A 316 -18.80 13.67 -39.67
CA SER A 316 -19.18 12.48 -38.91
C SER A 316 -18.24 12.28 -37.72
N ILE A 317 -18.71 11.65 -36.64
CA ILE A 317 -17.92 11.43 -35.42
C ILE A 317 -16.58 10.72 -35.74
N ALA A 318 -16.59 9.76 -36.67
CA ALA A 318 -15.37 9.10 -37.14
C ALA A 318 -14.38 10.04 -37.85
N ALA A 319 -14.87 11.03 -38.61
CA ALA A 319 -14.04 12.07 -39.21
C ALA A 319 -13.51 13.06 -38.16
N GLN A 320 -14.33 13.45 -37.17
CA GLN A 320 -13.90 14.30 -36.06
C GLN A 320 -12.79 13.64 -35.22
N ILE A 321 -12.92 12.34 -34.89
CA ILE A 321 -11.89 11.56 -34.19
C ILE A 321 -10.58 11.55 -34.99
N LYS A 322 -10.64 11.30 -36.31
CA LYS A 322 -9.45 11.30 -37.17
C LYS A 322 -8.82 12.71 -37.31
N GLN A 323 -9.63 13.77 -37.38
CA GLN A 323 -9.14 15.15 -37.40
C GLN A 323 -8.46 15.54 -36.07
N ALA A 324 -9.08 15.25 -34.93
CA ALA A 324 -8.51 15.53 -33.61
C ALA A 324 -7.18 14.80 -33.38
N LEU A 325 -7.08 13.53 -33.82
CA LEU A 325 -5.83 12.78 -33.77
C LEU A 325 -4.75 13.38 -34.68
N ASN A 326 -5.10 13.82 -35.88
CA ASN A 326 -4.18 14.48 -36.79
C ASN A 326 -3.66 15.81 -36.23
N LEU A 327 -4.50 16.60 -35.55
CA LEU A 327 -4.07 17.81 -34.85
C LEU A 327 -3.11 17.50 -33.70
N ALA A 328 -3.38 16.46 -32.90
CA ALA A 328 -2.47 16.00 -31.85
C ALA A 328 -1.12 15.50 -32.41
N ILE A 329 -1.12 14.77 -33.53
CA ILE A 329 0.10 14.34 -34.25
C ILE A 329 0.89 15.55 -34.76
N GLN A 330 0.21 16.54 -35.35
CA GLN A 330 0.85 17.77 -35.81
C GLN A 330 1.49 18.53 -34.65
N LYS A 331 0.78 18.72 -33.53
CA LYS A 331 1.30 19.41 -32.34
C LYS A 331 2.47 18.66 -31.70
N ALA A 332 2.39 17.34 -31.59
CA ALA A 332 3.50 16.52 -31.08
C ALA A 332 4.76 16.66 -31.95
N ARG A 333 4.61 16.66 -33.28
CA ARG A 333 5.71 16.85 -34.23
C ARG A 333 6.26 18.28 -34.26
N GLU A 334 5.41 19.29 -34.08
CA GLU A 334 5.82 20.70 -33.90
C GLU A 334 6.73 20.84 -32.66
N ILE A 335 6.27 20.32 -31.52
CA ILE A 335 7.03 20.33 -30.26
C ILE A 335 8.34 19.54 -30.41
N GLN A 336 8.28 18.32 -30.96
CA GLN A 336 9.48 17.49 -31.20
C GLN A 336 10.49 18.19 -32.12
N GLY A 337 10.02 18.85 -33.19
CA GLY A 337 10.88 19.58 -34.13
C GLY A 337 11.54 20.81 -33.49
N LEU A 338 10.80 21.57 -32.67
CA LEU A 338 11.36 22.68 -31.90
C LEU A 338 12.40 22.18 -30.88
N GLN A 339 12.08 21.12 -30.14
CA GLN A 339 12.95 20.57 -29.10
C GLN A 339 14.25 20.00 -29.68
N THR A 340 14.16 19.17 -30.72
CA THR A 340 15.33 18.62 -31.40
C THR A 340 16.17 19.71 -32.08
N SER A 341 15.55 20.78 -32.60
CA SER A 341 16.29 21.95 -33.12
C SER A 341 17.05 22.72 -32.03
N VAL A 342 16.45 22.93 -30.86
CA VAL A 342 17.12 23.56 -29.70
C VAL A 342 18.29 22.70 -29.23
N MET A 343 18.09 21.38 -29.10
CA MET A 343 19.16 20.48 -28.65
C MET A 343 20.29 20.38 -29.69
N ALA A 344 19.97 20.36 -30.98
CA ALA A 344 20.96 20.38 -32.05
C ALA A 344 21.76 21.69 -32.09
N ASP A 345 21.16 22.85 -31.79
CA ASP A 345 21.91 24.11 -31.64
C ASP A 345 22.81 24.07 -30.39
N ILE A 346 22.31 23.64 -29.23
CA ILE A 346 23.10 23.60 -27.98
C ILE A 346 24.28 22.63 -28.06
N TYR A 347 24.09 21.41 -28.56
CA TYR A 347 25.20 20.46 -28.76
C TYR A 347 26.08 20.86 -29.95
N GLY A 348 25.47 21.25 -31.07
CA GLY A 348 26.16 21.51 -32.33
C GLY A 348 26.79 20.27 -32.96
N ASP A 349 27.72 20.54 -33.87
CA ASP A 349 28.54 19.62 -34.65
C ASP A 349 29.93 19.36 -34.03
N ALA A 350 30.16 19.84 -32.82
CA ALA A 350 31.46 19.74 -32.13
C ALA A 350 31.68 18.38 -31.44
N SER A 351 32.94 17.94 -31.40
CA SER A 351 33.39 16.76 -30.64
C SER A 351 33.44 17.06 -29.13
N LEU A 352 32.27 17.21 -28.51
CA LEU A 352 32.12 17.48 -27.08
C LEU A 352 32.44 16.23 -26.24
N ASN A 353 33.17 16.40 -25.14
CA ASN A 353 33.23 15.40 -24.08
C ASN A 353 31.99 15.56 -23.19
N LEU A 354 31.18 14.51 -23.11
CA LEU A 354 29.88 14.52 -22.41
C LEU A 354 29.94 13.88 -21.02
N SER A 355 31.12 13.46 -20.54
CA SER A 355 31.26 12.97 -19.18
C SER A 355 30.94 14.08 -18.18
N LEU A 356 29.94 13.85 -17.34
CA LEU A 356 29.55 14.74 -16.24
C LEU A 356 29.16 13.87 -15.05
N ASN A 357 29.57 14.25 -13.85
CA ASN A 357 29.22 13.52 -12.62
C ASN A 357 28.77 14.51 -11.56
N HIS A 358 27.49 14.53 -11.21
CA HIS A 358 26.95 15.43 -10.20
C HIS A 358 27.28 15.01 -8.76
N THR A 359 27.72 13.77 -8.54
CA THR A 359 27.87 13.09 -7.25
C THR A 359 26.56 12.92 -6.47
N LYS A 360 26.61 12.14 -5.38
CA LYS A 360 25.53 12.00 -4.40
C LYS A 360 25.11 13.33 -3.72
N ASN A 361 25.93 14.38 -3.79
CA ASN A 361 25.56 15.73 -3.33
C ASN A 361 24.89 16.52 -4.47
N SER A 362 23.75 16.01 -4.96
CA SER A 362 22.95 16.62 -6.01
C SER A 362 21.50 16.14 -5.93
N SER A 363 20.62 16.73 -6.74
CA SER A 363 19.28 16.21 -7.01
C SER A 363 19.03 16.23 -8.53
N GLU A 364 17.88 15.70 -8.92
CA GLU A 364 17.41 15.55 -10.28
C GLU A 364 16.71 16.84 -10.75
N ILE A 365 16.82 17.13 -12.04
CA ILE A 365 16.04 18.18 -12.71
C ILE A 365 15.20 17.52 -13.79
N ASN A 366 13.91 17.44 -13.53
CA ASN A 366 12.90 16.86 -14.41
C ASN A 366 12.09 17.98 -15.09
N ARG A 367 11.34 17.64 -16.15
CA ARG A 367 10.35 18.55 -16.76
C ARG A 367 9.00 18.39 -16.08
N VAL A 368 8.22 19.47 -16.00
CA VAL A 368 6.81 19.44 -15.52
C VAL A 368 5.92 18.68 -16.50
N ASN A 369 6.05 18.97 -17.79
CA ASN A 369 5.39 18.24 -18.86
C ASN A 369 6.21 18.28 -20.15
N SER A 370 5.85 17.47 -21.14
CA SER A 370 6.60 17.31 -22.38
C SER A 370 6.56 18.51 -23.34
N SER A 371 5.79 19.54 -23.04
CA SER A 371 5.74 20.80 -23.80
C SER A 371 6.38 21.99 -23.09
N SER A 372 6.67 21.91 -21.78
CA SER A 372 7.19 23.03 -20.99
C SER A 372 8.72 23.09 -20.89
N ALA A 373 9.42 21.95 -20.90
CA ALA A 373 10.88 21.91 -20.79
C ALA A 373 11.50 20.70 -21.49
N ILE A 374 12.77 20.83 -21.85
CA ILE A 374 13.58 19.89 -22.63
C ILE A 374 14.72 19.38 -21.75
N PRO A 375 14.94 18.07 -21.62
CA PRO A 375 16.13 17.55 -20.95
C PRO A 375 17.40 18.00 -21.68
N LEU A 376 18.34 18.62 -20.97
CA LEU A 376 19.65 19.04 -21.48
C LEU A 376 20.74 18.01 -21.15
N VAL A 377 20.72 17.44 -19.95
CA VAL A 377 21.60 16.32 -19.58
C VAL A 377 20.76 15.26 -18.87
N VAL A 378 20.92 14.02 -19.32
CA VAL A 378 20.25 12.82 -18.82
C VAL A 378 21.31 11.78 -18.50
N ALA A 379 21.24 11.22 -17.30
CA ALA A 379 22.21 10.29 -16.75
C ALA A 379 22.28 8.94 -17.51
N ASP A 380 23.14 8.03 -17.08
CA ASP A 380 23.27 6.69 -17.66
C ASP A 380 22.00 5.83 -17.52
N ASP A 381 21.27 5.92 -16.41
CA ASP A 381 20.00 5.21 -16.20
C ASP A 381 18.74 5.89 -16.78
N GLY A 382 18.83 7.17 -17.15
CA GLY A 382 17.70 7.96 -17.65
C GLY A 382 17.24 9.11 -16.74
N SER A 383 17.82 9.25 -15.55
CA SER A 383 17.50 10.32 -14.60
C SER A 383 17.88 11.72 -15.13
N GLY A 384 17.03 12.72 -14.88
CA GLY A 384 17.25 14.09 -15.33
C GLY A 384 18.33 14.81 -14.50
N MET A 385 19.40 15.28 -15.14
CA MET A 385 20.49 16.02 -14.47
C MET A 385 20.39 17.54 -14.71
N ALA A 386 19.94 17.93 -15.91
CA ALA A 386 19.78 19.32 -16.31
C ALA A 386 18.68 19.46 -17.37
N ALA A 387 18.05 20.64 -17.44
CA ALA A 387 17.02 20.95 -18.43
C ALA A 387 17.10 22.39 -18.92
N VAL A 388 16.51 22.65 -20.10
CA VAL A 388 16.25 23.98 -20.65
C VAL A 388 14.77 24.17 -20.94
N SER A 389 14.28 25.41 -20.96
CA SER A 389 12.93 25.73 -21.43
C SER A 389 12.87 27.03 -22.20
N GLN A 390 11.81 27.22 -22.97
CA GLN A 390 11.50 28.45 -23.70
C GLN A 390 10.02 28.76 -23.53
N TYR A 391 9.70 29.98 -23.09
CA TYR A 391 8.31 30.42 -22.89
C TYR A 391 8.20 31.93 -23.14
N GLY A 392 7.20 32.34 -23.93
CA GLY A 392 7.16 33.69 -24.50
C GLY A 392 8.46 33.98 -25.27
N GLN A 393 9.11 35.10 -24.95
CA GLN A 393 10.38 35.49 -25.59
C GLN A 393 11.63 35.02 -24.81
N GLY A 394 11.47 34.50 -23.59
CA GLY A 394 12.57 34.15 -22.70
C GLY A 394 12.86 32.65 -22.63
N ARG A 395 13.98 32.33 -22.00
CA ARG A 395 14.56 30.99 -21.95
C ARG A 395 15.07 30.70 -20.55
N ALA A 396 15.11 29.43 -20.17
CA ALA A 396 15.66 29.02 -18.89
C ALA A 396 16.61 27.83 -19.00
N LEU A 397 17.47 27.69 -17.98
CA LEU A 397 18.49 26.66 -17.84
C LEU A 397 18.57 26.24 -16.37
N ALA A 398 18.48 24.95 -16.06
CA ALA A 398 18.58 24.45 -14.69
C ALA A 398 19.52 23.24 -14.58
N TYR A 399 20.30 23.18 -13.51
CA TYR A 399 21.12 22.03 -13.13
C TYR A 399 20.84 21.57 -11.69
N GLY A 400 20.88 20.24 -11.51
CA GLY A 400 20.72 19.56 -10.23
C GLY A 400 21.93 19.63 -9.29
N ALA A 401 23.00 20.29 -9.73
CA ALA A 401 24.21 20.58 -8.97
C ALA A 401 24.77 21.96 -9.42
N ASP A 402 25.69 22.53 -8.65
CA ASP A 402 26.18 23.91 -8.86
C ASP A 402 27.27 23.96 -9.95
N VAL A 403 26.88 23.53 -11.16
CA VAL A 403 27.75 23.45 -12.33
C VAL A 403 28.23 24.84 -12.74
N LEU A 404 27.42 25.89 -12.55
CA LEU A 404 27.83 27.28 -12.78
C LEU A 404 29.05 27.63 -11.93
N SER A 405 29.04 27.30 -10.63
CA SER A 405 30.20 27.52 -9.76
C SER A 405 31.41 26.69 -10.18
N TRP A 406 31.22 25.43 -10.59
CA TRP A 406 32.33 24.58 -11.06
C TRP A 406 32.97 25.15 -12.33
N MET A 407 32.17 25.68 -13.26
CA MET A 407 32.64 26.29 -14.50
C MET A 407 33.32 27.64 -14.25
N ALA A 408 32.69 28.52 -13.45
CA ALA A 408 33.18 29.86 -13.15
C ALA A 408 34.49 29.86 -12.33
N ASN A 409 34.75 28.81 -11.56
CA ASN A 409 35.97 28.63 -10.77
C ASN A 409 36.92 27.56 -11.36
N GLN A 410 36.57 26.96 -12.50
CA GLN A 410 37.28 25.83 -13.15
C GLN A 410 37.64 24.68 -12.19
N SER A 411 36.80 24.43 -11.18
CA SER A 411 37.18 23.61 -10.01
C SER A 411 36.93 22.11 -10.19
N ARG A 412 36.00 21.71 -11.06
CA ARG A 412 35.55 20.32 -11.24
C ARG A 412 34.78 20.12 -12.55
N GLU A 413 34.80 18.91 -13.10
CA GLU A 413 34.15 18.51 -14.37
C GLU A 413 34.39 19.50 -15.54
N THR A 414 35.57 20.11 -15.62
CA THR A 414 35.87 21.24 -16.52
C THR A 414 35.73 20.90 -18.02
N GLN A 415 35.79 19.61 -18.38
CA GLN A 415 35.48 19.13 -19.73
C GLN A 415 34.04 19.46 -20.19
N HIS A 416 33.12 19.72 -19.26
CA HIS A 416 31.74 20.14 -19.55
C HIS A 416 31.61 21.62 -19.94
N TYR A 417 32.65 22.44 -19.74
CA TYR A 417 32.60 23.88 -20.00
C TYR A 417 32.14 24.27 -21.41
N PRO A 418 32.54 23.60 -22.51
CA PRO A 418 32.08 23.96 -23.84
C PRO A 418 30.56 23.78 -24.02
N LEU A 419 29.97 22.71 -23.46
CA LEU A 419 28.53 22.47 -23.51
C LEU A 419 27.79 23.44 -22.59
N PHE A 420 28.31 23.71 -21.39
CA PHE A 420 27.73 24.70 -20.48
C PHE A 420 27.74 26.12 -21.08
N SER A 421 28.85 26.53 -21.69
CA SER A 421 28.98 27.82 -22.39
C SER A 421 27.98 27.94 -23.53
N ARG A 422 27.81 26.89 -24.36
CA ARG A 422 26.79 26.86 -25.43
C ARG A 422 25.36 26.95 -24.89
N ALA A 423 25.03 26.22 -23.81
CA ALA A 423 23.73 26.31 -23.15
C ALA A 423 23.46 27.70 -22.54
N PHE A 424 24.49 28.34 -21.95
CA PHE A 424 24.42 29.72 -21.45
C PHE A 424 24.22 30.72 -22.61
N ASN A 425 24.97 30.59 -23.70
CA ASN A 425 24.83 31.46 -24.87
C ASN A 425 23.44 31.36 -25.48
N TRP A 426 22.89 30.13 -25.56
CA TRP A 426 21.51 29.90 -25.99
C TRP A 426 20.51 30.53 -25.03
N VAL A 427 20.65 30.35 -23.71
CA VAL A 427 19.67 30.89 -22.75
C VAL A 427 19.64 32.42 -22.79
N VAL A 428 20.79 33.08 -22.94
CA VAL A 428 20.86 34.55 -23.11
C VAL A 428 20.36 34.99 -24.49
N SER A 429 20.98 34.53 -25.58
CA SER A 429 20.81 35.11 -26.93
C SER A 429 19.79 34.41 -27.83
N GLY A 430 19.31 33.23 -27.46
CA GLY A 430 18.50 32.35 -28.32
C GLY A 430 19.31 31.50 -29.31
N LYS A 431 20.65 31.62 -29.31
CA LYS A 431 21.56 30.79 -30.11
C LYS A 431 22.81 30.37 -29.35
N ALA A 432 23.19 29.10 -29.45
CA ALA A 432 24.36 28.54 -28.79
C ALA A 432 25.70 29.17 -29.26
N ALA A 433 25.75 29.56 -30.54
CA ALA A 433 26.84 30.34 -31.14
C ALA A 433 26.48 31.82 -31.33
N GLY A 434 25.44 32.33 -30.64
CA GLY A 434 24.95 33.69 -30.77
C GLY A 434 25.84 34.74 -30.08
N PRO A 435 25.83 36.00 -30.55
CA PRO A 435 26.60 37.08 -29.93
C PRO A 435 25.99 37.48 -28.57
N LEU A 436 26.71 37.19 -27.49
CA LEU A 436 26.40 37.72 -26.15
C LEU A 436 26.60 39.26 -26.09
N PRO A 437 25.71 40.01 -25.41
CA PRO A 437 25.88 41.44 -25.12
C PRO A 437 27.24 41.76 -24.49
N ALA A 438 27.88 42.87 -24.89
CA ALA A 438 29.21 43.25 -24.42
C ALA A 438 29.28 43.47 -22.89
N THR A 439 28.21 44.01 -22.31
CA THR A 439 27.92 43.99 -20.88
C THR A 439 26.70 43.13 -20.64
N ILE A 440 26.77 42.16 -19.73
CA ILE A 440 25.63 41.35 -19.31
C ILE A 440 25.19 41.82 -17.93
N LYS A 441 23.97 42.34 -17.87
CA LYS A 441 23.31 42.76 -16.64
C LYS A 441 22.63 41.57 -15.98
N PHE A 442 22.82 41.38 -14.69
CA PHE A 442 22.21 40.26 -13.99
C PHE A 442 21.75 40.60 -12.58
N ALA A 443 20.76 39.86 -12.09
CA ALA A 443 20.33 39.87 -10.70
C ALA A 443 20.36 38.43 -10.14
N THR A 444 20.48 38.28 -8.82
CA THR A 444 20.54 36.96 -8.17
C THR A 444 19.59 36.85 -6.98
N ALA A 445 18.99 35.68 -6.76
CA ALA A 445 18.24 35.38 -5.55
C ALA A 445 18.60 33.98 -5.02
N GLY A 446 19.12 33.92 -3.78
CA GLY A 446 19.60 32.67 -3.19
C GLY A 446 20.86 32.08 -3.85
N TYR A 447 21.60 32.88 -4.62
CA TYR A 447 22.81 32.50 -5.35
C TYR A 447 23.88 33.61 -5.30
N ASP A 448 25.16 33.27 -5.44
CA ASP A 448 26.28 34.22 -5.33
C ASP A 448 26.52 35.03 -6.63
N ALA A 449 26.38 36.35 -6.52
CA ALA A 449 26.66 37.29 -7.60
C ALA A 449 28.16 37.36 -7.99
N GLY A 450 29.09 37.04 -7.10
CA GLY A 450 30.52 36.98 -7.41
C GLY A 450 30.85 35.87 -8.41
N THR A 451 30.24 34.70 -8.22
CA THR A 451 30.38 33.53 -9.09
C THR A 451 29.73 33.74 -10.45
N VAL A 452 28.56 34.40 -10.51
CA VAL A 452 27.97 34.85 -11.80
C VAL A 452 28.89 35.84 -12.52
N SER A 453 29.49 36.79 -11.79
CA SER A 453 30.42 37.78 -12.37
C SER A 453 31.68 37.12 -12.96
N LYS A 454 32.22 36.08 -12.30
CA LYS A 454 33.33 35.26 -12.80
C LYS A 454 32.98 34.58 -14.12
N LEU A 455 31.82 33.93 -14.22
CA LEU A 455 31.38 33.27 -15.46
C LEU A 455 31.27 34.26 -16.63
N ILE A 456 30.63 35.41 -16.41
CA ILE A 456 30.44 36.43 -17.45
C ILE A 456 31.80 36.96 -17.93
N THR A 457 32.74 37.17 -17.01
CA THR A 457 34.13 37.54 -17.32
C THR A 457 34.84 36.44 -18.12
N LEU A 458 34.67 35.17 -17.75
CA LEU A 458 35.26 34.02 -18.45
C LEU A 458 34.70 33.82 -19.87
N GLN A 459 33.47 34.26 -20.12
CA GLN A 459 32.84 34.34 -21.44
C GLN A 459 33.30 35.58 -22.25
N GLY A 460 34.26 36.37 -21.74
CA GLY A 460 34.82 37.54 -22.40
C GLY A 460 33.89 38.76 -22.42
N LYS A 461 33.01 38.90 -21.42
CA LYS A 461 32.00 39.97 -21.32
C LYS A 461 32.09 40.71 -19.98
N THR A 462 31.57 41.92 -19.92
CA THR A 462 31.55 42.74 -18.70
C THR A 462 30.36 42.37 -17.82
N PRO A 463 30.53 41.90 -16.57
CA PRO A 463 29.43 41.70 -15.64
C PRO A 463 28.91 43.03 -15.07
N GLN A 464 27.58 43.19 -15.01
CA GLN A 464 26.94 44.27 -14.26
C GLN A 464 25.86 43.70 -13.32
N ALA A 465 26.16 43.61 -12.03
CA ALA A 465 25.19 43.21 -11.03
C ALA A 465 24.13 44.31 -10.81
N ILE A 466 22.86 43.91 -10.72
CA ILE A 466 21.71 44.76 -10.37
C ILE A 466 21.18 44.28 -9.03
N ASN A 467 21.11 45.20 -8.06
CA ASN A 467 20.46 44.93 -6.78
C ASN A 467 18.93 44.83 -6.98
N CYS A 468 18.36 43.65 -6.75
CA CYS A 468 16.94 43.40 -7.01
C CYS A 468 16.41 42.21 -6.18
N ASP A 469 15.34 42.40 -5.42
CA ASP A 469 14.62 41.29 -4.79
C ASP A 469 13.66 40.66 -5.81
N LEU A 470 14.13 39.59 -6.47
CA LEU A 470 13.38 38.84 -7.47
C LEU A 470 12.17 38.07 -6.90
N VAL A 471 11.99 38.03 -5.57
CA VAL A 471 10.90 37.35 -4.85
C VAL A 471 9.86 38.36 -4.33
N ALA A 472 10.09 39.67 -4.45
CA ALA A 472 9.11 40.68 -4.05
C ALA A 472 8.07 40.89 -5.16
N ALA A 473 6.77 40.66 -4.86
CA ALA A 473 5.66 40.68 -5.82
C ALA A 473 5.70 41.82 -6.85
N ASN A 474 5.92 43.06 -6.36
CA ASN A 474 5.81 44.29 -7.15
C ASN A 474 7.18 44.86 -7.61
N ASN A 475 8.25 44.06 -7.63
CA ASN A 475 9.56 44.55 -8.05
C ASN A 475 9.61 44.79 -9.57
N THR A 476 10.29 45.86 -10.00
CA THR A 476 10.48 46.24 -11.42
C THR A 476 11.94 46.22 -11.85
N CYS A 477 12.88 46.11 -10.92
CA CYS A 477 14.33 46.11 -11.19
C CYS A 477 14.80 44.97 -12.12
N TRP A 478 14.07 43.85 -12.15
CA TRP A 478 14.29 42.74 -13.08
C TRP A 478 14.22 43.17 -14.56
N GLN A 479 13.46 44.23 -14.89
CA GLN A 479 13.29 44.72 -16.26
C GLN A 479 14.62 45.19 -16.86
N ALA A 480 15.54 45.71 -16.03
CA ALA A 480 16.86 46.20 -16.44
C ALA A 480 17.93 45.10 -16.52
N ALA A 481 17.66 43.88 -16.03
CA ALA A 481 18.57 42.74 -16.12
C ALA A 481 18.39 41.95 -17.42
N ASP A 482 19.46 41.34 -17.92
CA ASP A 482 19.41 40.37 -19.03
C ASP A 482 19.21 38.94 -18.48
N VAL A 483 19.90 38.63 -17.36
CA VAL A 483 19.93 37.29 -16.74
C VAL A 483 19.47 37.35 -15.27
N LEU A 484 18.64 36.39 -14.87
CA LEU A 484 18.17 36.20 -13.50
C LEU A 484 18.68 34.85 -12.98
N VAL A 485 19.53 34.85 -11.95
CA VAL A 485 20.17 33.62 -11.43
C VAL A 485 19.64 33.26 -10.03
N PHE A 486 19.02 32.09 -9.95
CA PHE A 486 18.43 31.54 -8.75
C PHE A 486 19.26 30.37 -8.21
N GLY A 487 19.27 30.21 -6.89
CA GLY A 487 19.95 29.10 -6.23
C GLY A 487 19.05 28.40 -5.21
N ALA A 488 19.51 27.25 -4.70
CA ALA A 488 18.78 26.48 -3.68
C ALA A 488 18.44 27.28 -2.40
N GLY A 489 19.13 28.39 -2.13
CA GLY A 489 18.86 29.29 -1.00
C GLY A 489 17.80 30.37 -1.26
N VAL A 490 17.04 30.32 -2.36
CA VAL A 490 15.99 31.31 -2.65
C VAL A 490 14.82 31.19 -1.66
N ARG A 491 14.34 32.34 -1.17
CA ARG A 491 13.18 32.43 -0.27
C ARG A 491 11.92 31.91 -1.00
N ALA A 492 11.17 31.01 -0.36
CA ALA A 492 9.86 30.61 -0.86
C ALA A 492 8.83 31.73 -0.67
N ASP A 493 7.93 31.89 -1.64
CA ASP A 493 6.84 32.87 -1.62
C ASP A 493 5.69 32.35 -2.50
N ALA A 494 4.43 32.60 -2.12
CA ALA A 494 3.27 32.06 -2.84
C ALA A 494 3.22 32.51 -4.31
N ALA A 495 3.71 33.73 -4.61
CA ALA A 495 3.72 34.27 -5.97
C ALA A 495 4.94 33.86 -6.83
N LEU A 496 5.97 33.24 -6.24
CA LEU A 496 7.29 33.11 -6.88
C LEU A 496 7.26 32.33 -8.21
N ALA A 497 6.43 31.29 -8.32
CA ALA A 497 6.31 30.51 -9.55
C ALA A 497 5.75 31.35 -10.71
N ASP A 498 4.70 32.15 -10.45
CA ASP A 498 4.08 33.01 -11.45
C ASP A 498 4.94 34.23 -11.78
N GLN A 499 5.67 34.79 -10.80
CA GLN A 499 6.68 35.83 -11.05
C GLN A 499 7.79 35.32 -11.98
N VAL A 500 8.34 34.14 -11.70
CA VAL A 500 9.40 33.53 -12.52
C VAL A 500 8.89 33.24 -13.93
N ARG A 501 7.63 32.78 -14.07
CA ARG A 501 6.97 32.61 -15.37
C ARG A 501 6.76 33.93 -16.10
N MET A 502 6.37 35.00 -15.39
CA MET A 502 6.28 36.36 -15.93
C MET A 502 7.64 36.85 -16.44
N TYR A 503 8.73 36.66 -15.68
CA TYR A 503 10.07 37.04 -16.10
C TYR A 503 10.47 36.32 -17.40
N GLN A 504 10.21 35.00 -17.50
CA GLN A 504 10.52 34.22 -18.71
C GLN A 504 9.67 34.68 -19.89
N ALA A 505 8.35 34.81 -19.72
CA ALA A 505 7.45 35.33 -20.77
C ALA A 505 7.95 36.68 -21.33
N SER A 506 8.41 37.55 -20.42
CA SER A 506 8.95 38.89 -20.68
C SER A 506 10.37 38.92 -21.27
N GLY A 507 10.87 37.81 -21.80
CA GLY A 507 12.13 37.79 -22.55
C GLY A 507 13.40 37.54 -21.72
N LYS A 508 13.31 37.35 -20.40
CA LYS A 508 14.50 37.19 -19.55
C LYS A 508 15.13 35.81 -19.66
N ALA A 509 16.45 35.76 -19.52
CA ALA A 509 17.19 34.53 -19.36
C ALA A 509 17.18 34.11 -17.88
N ILE A 510 16.69 32.91 -17.57
CA ILE A 510 16.58 32.42 -16.19
C ILE A 510 17.54 31.25 -15.99
N ILE A 511 18.32 31.28 -14.91
CA ILE A 511 19.26 30.21 -14.58
C ILE A 511 18.99 29.73 -13.16
N TYR A 512 18.85 28.42 -12.95
CA TYR A 512 18.73 27.83 -11.61
C TYR A 512 19.86 26.82 -11.34
N MET A 513 20.50 26.95 -10.19
CA MET A 513 21.56 26.05 -9.72
C MET A 513 21.19 25.46 -8.35
N HIS A 514 20.84 24.18 -8.32
CA HIS A 514 20.78 23.44 -7.08
C HIS A 514 22.19 23.11 -6.58
N ASN A 515 22.40 22.85 -5.28
CA ASN A 515 23.77 22.75 -4.73
C ASN A 515 24.03 21.53 -3.81
N ASN A 516 23.02 20.70 -3.53
CA ASN A 516 23.14 19.52 -2.69
C ASN A 516 22.02 18.49 -2.99
N TRP A 517 21.71 17.62 -2.04
CA TRP A 517 20.69 16.56 -2.12
C TRP A 517 19.44 16.83 -1.27
N THR A 518 19.34 18.04 -0.71
CA THR A 518 18.30 18.44 0.24
C THR A 518 17.23 19.30 -0.42
N ASP A 519 16.02 19.32 0.12
CA ASP A 519 14.92 20.03 -0.53
C ASP A 519 15.09 21.56 -0.49
N SER A 520 14.53 22.25 -1.50
CA SER A 520 14.42 23.70 -1.55
C SER A 520 13.02 24.10 -2.02
N ALA A 521 12.17 24.55 -1.07
CA ALA A 521 10.81 24.97 -1.36
C ALA A 521 10.75 26.12 -2.38
N GLY A 522 11.60 27.15 -2.22
CA GLY A 522 11.72 28.23 -3.21
C GLY A 522 12.32 27.76 -4.53
N GLY A 523 13.28 26.83 -4.50
CA GLY A 523 13.85 26.22 -5.71
C GLY A 523 12.80 25.45 -6.53
N ARG A 524 11.89 24.72 -5.88
CA ARG A 524 10.74 24.09 -6.53
C ARG A 524 9.83 25.12 -7.22
N GLN A 525 9.56 26.25 -6.57
CA GLN A 525 8.72 27.31 -7.15
C GLN A 525 9.39 27.98 -8.37
N VAL A 526 10.70 28.25 -8.31
CA VAL A 526 11.46 28.75 -9.48
C VAL A 526 11.38 27.75 -10.64
N LEU A 527 11.65 26.47 -10.37
CA LEU A 527 11.58 25.41 -11.38
C LEU A 527 10.16 25.27 -11.97
N GLN A 528 9.12 25.27 -11.14
CA GLN A 528 7.72 25.23 -11.57
C GLN A 528 7.36 26.42 -12.47
N GLY A 529 7.87 27.61 -12.16
CA GLY A 529 7.70 28.80 -13.00
C GLY A 529 8.22 28.58 -14.43
N ILE A 530 9.42 28.01 -14.56
CA ILE A 530 10.08 27.70 -15.84
C ILE A 530 9.75 26.32 -16.45
N GLY A 531 8.76 25.60 -15.91
CA GLY A 531 8.28 24.33 -16.47
C GLY A 531 9.11 23.09 -16.11
N MET A 532 9.81 23.11 -14.97
CA MET A 532 10.71 22.05 -14.47
C MET A 532 10.33 21.64 -13.03
N GLU A 533 10.86 20.52 -12.54
CA GLU A 533 10.70 20.06 -11.16
C GLU A 533 12.04 19.54 -10.59
N LEU A 534 12.26 19.79 -9.29
CA LEU A 534 13.37 19.23 -8.50
C LEU A 534 13.04 17.81 -8.07
N GLY A 535 14.01 16.90 -8.09
CA GLY A 535 13.88 15.55 -7.53
C GLY A 535 13.32 15.52 -6.10
N GLY A 536 12.68 14.42 -5.72
CA GLY A 536 12.15 14.27 -4.36
C GLY A 536 13.27 14.14 -3.33
N TYR A 537 13.01 14.47 -2.06
CA TYR A 537 13.96 14.11 -0.99
C TYR A 537 14.15 12.58 -0.97
N PRO A 538 15.38 12.04 -0.91
CA PRO A 538 16.66 12.68 -0.57
C PRO A 538 17.59 12.95 -1.77
N GLY A 539 17.03 13.27 -2.94
CA GLY A 539 17.76 13.46 -4.19
C GLY A 539 18.70 12.29 -4.51
N ASN A 540 19.86 12.60 -5.09
CA ASN A 540 20.84 11.60 -5.49
C ASN A 540 21.65 10.98 -4.34
N PHE A 541 21.33 11.25 -3.06
CA PHE A 541 22.12 10.77 -1.93
C PHE A 541 22.21 9.24 -1.88
N TYR A 542 21.11 8.52 -2.14
CA TYR A 542 21.08 7.06 -2.18
C TYR A 542 21.22 6.49 -3.60
N ALA A 543 21.01 7.30 -4.65
CA ALA A 543 21.08 6.88 -6.03
C ALA A 543 22.40 6.12 -6.38
N PRO A 544 22.34 5.14 -7.30
CA PRO A 544 23.54 4.56 -7.90
C PRO A 544 24.22 5.60 -8.79
N THR A 545 25.52 5.42 -9.10
CA THR A 545 26.29 6.36 -9.92
C THR A 545 25.61 6.70 -11.25
N ALA A 546 24.97 5.70 -11.87
CA ALA A 546 24.25 5.86 -13.14
C ALA A 546 23.07 6.84 -13.11
N GLY A 547 22.55 7.23 -11.93
CA GLY A 547 21.49 8.24 -11.79
C GLY A 547 22.00 9.69 -11.72
N PHE A 548 23.29 9.88 -11.49
CA PHE A 548 23.92 11.21 -11.40
C PHE A 548 25.19 11.37 -12.25
N SER A 549 25.49 10.41 -13.14
CA SER A 549 26.59 10.50 -14.09
C SER A 549 26.19 10.22 -15.54
N VAL A 550 26.99 10.77 -16.45
CA VAL A 550 27.07 10.37 -17.86
C VAL A 550 28.47 9.79 -18.12
N ASN A 551 28.52 8.61 -18.72
CA ASN A 551 29.77 7.94 -19.10
C ASN A 551 30.55 8.73 -20.18
N ALA A 552 31.87 8.75 -20.09
CA ALA A 552 32.76 9.37 -21.08
C ALA A 552 32.69 8.75 -22.48
N THR A 553 32.12 7.55 -22.64
CA THR A 553 31.86 6.95 -23.96
C THR A 553 30.60 7.51 -24.64
N ARG A 554 29.78 8.30 -23.95
CA ARG A 554 28.50 8.81 -24.47
C ARG A 554 28.73 9.80 -25.61
N THR A 555 28.17 9.48 -26.77
CA THR A 555 28.19 10.34 -27.96
C THR A 555 27.10 11.41 -27.94
N VAL A 556 27.28 12.47 -28.73
CA VAL A 556 26.24 13.50 -28.95
C VAL A 556 24.97 12.87 -29.54
N ALA A 557 25.09 11.90 -30.45
CA ALA A 557 23.94 11.21 -31.06
C ALA A 557 23.10 10.46 -30.02
N GLU A 558 23.73 9.73 -29.10
CA GLU A 558 23.02 9.04 -28.01
C GLU A 558 22.40 10.01 -27.00
N MET A 559 23.01 11.18 -26.76
CA MET A 559 22.37 12.21 -25.95
C MET A 559 21.14 12.77 -26.64
N LEU A 560 21.25 13.19 -27.91
CA LEU A 560 20.12 13.72 -28.69
C LEU A 560 18.96 12.71 -28.72
N GLN A 561 19.24 11.42 -28.90
CA GLN A 561 18.25 10.35 -28.85
C GLN A 561 17.60 10.17 -27.45
N ARG A 562 18.35 10.37 -26.36
CA ARG A 562 17.81 10.29 -24.97
C ARG A 562 17.08 11.56 -24.53
N THR A 563 17.35 12.70 -25.17
CA THR A 563 16.66 13.98 -24.92
C THR A 563 15.39 14.15 -25.77
N ASP A 564 15.31 13.53 -26.95
CA ASP A 564 14.06 13.43 -27.72
C ASP A 564 13.10 12.40 -27.10
N GLN A 565 12.42 12.83 -26.04
CA GLN A 565 11.38 12.05 -25.38
C GLN A 565 10.00 12.21 -26.05
N MET A 566 9.90 12.99 -27.14
CA MET A 566 8.66 13.13 -27.92
C MET A 566 8.54 12.11 -29.05
N ALA A 567 9.65 11.57 -29.58
CA ALA A 567 9.65 10.49 -30.57
C ALA A 567 8.73 9.31 -30.18
N ALA A 568 8.76 8.89 -28.91
CA ALA A 568 7.93 7.79 -28.42
C ALA A 568 6.42 8.10 -28.51
N LEU A 569 6.01 9.33 -28.20
CA LEU A 569 4.62 9.77 -28.34
C LEU A 569 4.23 9.95 -29.81
N THR A 570 5.07 10.56 -30.63
CA THR A 570 4.84 10.72 -32.08
C THR A 570 4.64 9.35 -32.75
N ASN A 571 5.40 8.34 -32.34
CA ASN A 571 5.24 6.96 -32.80
C ASN A 571 3.94 6.33 -32.30
N ALA A 572 3.60 6.46 -31.02
CA ALA A 572 2.34 5.95 -30.47
C ALA A 572 1.09 6.58 -31.13
N LEU A 573 1.10 7.90 -31.36
CA LEU A 573 0.01 8.60 -32.05
C LEU A 573 -0.09 8.19 -33.53
N THR A 574 1.04 7.93 -34.19
CA THR A 574 1.06 7.41 -35.57
C THR A 574 0.56 5.96 -35.63
N LEU A 575 0.85 5.13 -34.61
CA LEU A 575 0.28 3.79 -34.45
C LEU A 575 -1.25 3.83 -34.26
N MET A 576 -1.76 4.88 -33.61
CA MET A 576 -3.20 5.09 -33.41
C MET A 576 -3.93 5.59 -34.66
N SER A 577 -3.26 6.21 -35.65
CA SER A 577 -3.94 6.76 -36.83
C SER A 577 -4.21 5.73 -37.93
N VAL A 578 -3.47 4.62 -37.95
CA VAL A 578 -3.73 3.46 -38.80
C VAL A 578 -4.79 2.54 -38.20
N ASP A 579 -5.60 1.89 -39.05
CA ASP A 579 -6.66 0.97 -38.62
C ASP A 579 -6.19 -0.51 -38.55
N THR A 580 -4.99 -0.81 -39.06
CA THR A 580 -4.29 -2.11 -38.94
C THR A 580 -2.91 -1.90 -38.32
N VAL A 581 -2.55 -2.71 -37.33
CA VAL A 581 -1.27 -2.65 -36.61
C VAL A 581 -0.61 -4.03 -36.60
N ASP A 582 0.66 -4.05 -36.97
CA ASP A 582 1.62 -5.15 -36.80
C ASP A 582 2.82 -4.51 -36.07
N PRO A 583 3.17 -4.92 -34.83
CA PRO A 583 3.01 -6.25 -34.25
C PRO A 583 1.93 -6.39 -33.15
N SER A 584 1.81 -7.61 -32.63
CA SER A 584 0.97 -7.94 -31.47
C SER A 584 1.48 -7.28 -30.18
N LEU A 585 0.56 -6.67 -29.43
CA LEU A 585 0.82 -6.04 -28.12
C LEU A 585 1.19 -7.03 -27.00
N VAL A 586 1.17 -8.33 -27.30
CA VAL A 586 1.71 -9.39 -26.42
C VAL A 586 3.25 -9.52 -26.57
N ILE A 587 3.81 -9.03 -27.68
CA ILE A 587 5.23 -9.11 -28.02
C ILE A 587 5.93 -7.78 -27.71
N ASP A 588 5.34 -6.66 -28.14
CA ASP A 588 5.83 -5.32 -27.82
C ASP A 588 4.68 -4.40 -27.34
N ALA A 589 4.87 -3.80 -26.17
CA ALA A 589 3.95 -2.85 -25.57
C ALA A 589 4.56 -1.44 -25.43
N ALA A 590 5.75 -1.16 -26.00
CA ALA A 590 6.50 0.07 -25.78
C ALA A 590 5.72 1.35 -26.15
N SER A 591 4.80 1.28 -27.11
CA SER A 591 3.88 2.38 -27.45
C SER A 591 3.00 2.84 -26.29
N THR A 592 2.69 1.95 -25.34
CA THR A 592 1.91 2.26 -24.13
C THR A 592 2.70 2.98 -23.04
N ASN A 593 4.04 2.98 -23.11
CA ASN A 593 4.89 3.72 -22.18
C ASN A 593 4.72 5.23 -22.39
N ALA A 594 4.71 5.69 -23.65
CA ALA A 594 4.48 7.10 -23.98
C ALA A 594 3.07 7.59 -23.60
N ILE A 595 2.06 6.72 -23.75
CA ILE A 595 0.69 7.01 -23.31
C ILE A 595 0.66 7.20 -21.79
N SER A 596 1.34 6.31 -21.04
CA SER A 596 1.44 6.37 -19.57
C SER A 596 2.20 7.61 -19.10
N GLN A 597 3.31 7.97 -19.73
CA GLN A 597 4.06 9.19 -19.40
C GLN A 597 3.19 10.45 -19.50
N LEU A 598 2.32 10.54 -20.51
CA LEU A 598 1.39 11.66 -20.67
C LEU A 598 0.23 11.64 -19.65
N GLN A 599 -0.19 10.46 -19.18
CA GLN A 599 -1.11 10.32 -18.04
C GLN A 599 -0.45 10.78 -16.74
N ASP A 600 0.81 10.41 -16.49
CA ASP A 600 1.56 10.84 -15.31
C ASP A 600 1.76 12.36 -15.29
N GLU A 601 2.00 13.00 -16.44
CA GLU A 601 2.02 14.47 -16.58
C GLU A 601 0.66 15.11 -16.24
N MET A 602 -0.46 14.58 -16.78
CA MET A 602 -1.80 15.08 -16.46
C MET A 602 -2.13 14.90 -14.96
N ALA A 603 -1.76 13.76 -14.38
CA ALA A 603 -1.91 13.48 -12.96
C ALA A 603 -1.06 14.43 -12.11
N TRP A 604 0.18 14.70 -12.50
CA TRP A 604 1.09 15.63 -11.83
C TRP A 604 0.51 17.05 -11.77
N MET A 605 -0.07 17.50 -12.89
CA MET A 605 -0.69 18.83 -13.02
C MET A 605 -1.93 18.95 -12.15
N GLN A 606 -2.86 18.00 -12.26
CA GLN A 606 -4.13 18.08 -11.54
C GLN A 606 -3.99 17.89 -10.02
N ARG A 607 -3.03 17.07 -9.57
CA ARG A 607 -2.69 16.94 -8.13
C ARG A 607 -2.09 18.21 -7.51
N ARG A 608 -1.74 19.20 -8.33
CA ARG A 608 -1.27 20.54 -7.91
C ARG A 608 -2.28 21.64 -8.22
N GLY A 609 -3.52 21.27 -8.55
CA GLY A 609 -4.60 22.23 -8.86
C GLY A 609 -4.47 22.92 -10.21
N ILE A 610 -3.52 22.52 -11.07
CA ILE A 610 -3.31 23.16 -12.37
C ILE A 610 -4.44 22.72 -13.32
N ASP A 611 -5.24 23.68 -13.77
CA ASP A 611 -6.18 23.47 -14.87
C ASP A 611 -5.43 23.33 -16.20
N ILE A 612 -5.63 22.17 -16.83
CA ILE A 612 -5.05 21.82 -18.13
C ILE A 612 -5.68 22.65 -19.27
N PHE A 613 -6.94 23.10 -19.12
CA PHE A 613 -7.66 23.80 -20.18
C PHE A 613 -7.28 25.28 -20.31
N SER A 614 -7.04 25.99 -19.20
CA SER A 614 -6.48 27.35 -19.19
C SER A 614 -4.94 27.41 -19.29
N SER A 615 -4.21 26.32 -18.95
CA SER A 615 -2.74 26.32 -19.00
C SER A 615 -2.18 26.61 -20.41
N PRO A 616 -1.36 27.66 -20.59
CA PRO A 616 -0.86 28.07 -21.91
C PRO A 616 0.20 27.12 -22.49
N THR A 617 0.83 26.29 -21.67
CA THR A 617 1.82 25.29 -22.13
C THR A 617 1.21 23.91 -22.42
N ALA A 618 -0.08 23.70 -22.14
CA ALA A 618 -0.72 22.39 -22.17
C ALA A 618 -1.53 22.10 -23.46
N GLU A 619 -1.23 22.78 -24.57
CA GLU A 619 -1.99 22.65 -25.82
C GLU A 619 -2.06 21.20 -26.33
N LEU A 620 -0.94 20.47 -26.29
CA LEU A 620 -0.88 19.06 -26.64
C LEU A 620 -1.80 18.22 -25.72
N HIS A 621 -1.71 18.41 -24.40
CA HIS A 621 -2.56 17.70 -23.43
C HIS A 621 -4.04 17.96 -23.69
N ARG A 622 -4.45 19.21 -23.96
CA ARG A 622 -5.83 19.56 -24.34
C ARG A 622 -6.29 18.84 -25.60
N LEU A 623 -5.44 18.75 -26.64
CA LEU A 623 -5.75 18.01 -27.87
C LEU A 623 -5.90 16.50 -27.60
N LEU A 624 -5.03 15.91 -26.77
CA LEU A 624 -5.07 14.50 -26.40
C LEU A 624 -6.33 14.16 -25.58
N ILE A 625 -6.72 15.01 -24.62
CA ILE A 625 -7.93 14.85 -23.82
C ILE A 625 -9.19 15.03 -24.67
N ASN A 626 -9.23 16.02 -25.57
CA ASN A 626 -10.37 16.23 -26.48
C ASN A 626 -10.50 15.08 -27.49
N TRP A 627 -9.39 14.53 -27.99
CA TRP A 627 -9.40 13.31 -28.78
C TRP A 627 -9.91 12.11 -27.97
N ALA A 628 -9.44 11.96 -26.73
CA ALA A 628 -9.86 10.89 -25.83
C ALA A 628 -11.37 10.95 -25.54
N ASP A 629 -11.91 12.15 -25.34
CA ASP A 629 -13.35 12.40 -25.23
C ASP A 629 -14.10 12.03 -26.52
N LEU A 630 -13.63 12.46 -27.70
CA LEU A 630 -14.26 12.09 -28.97
C LEU A 630 -14.25 10.57 -29.23
N TYR A 631 -13.21 9.86 -28.78
CA TYR A 631 -13.11 8.40 -28.95
C TYR A 631 -13.94 7.59 -27.96
N ARG A 632 -14.10 8.04 -26.70
CA ARG A 632 -14.66 7.24 -25.60
C ARG A 632 -16.05 6.64 -25.85
N PRO A 633 -17.00 7.30 -26.55
CA PRO A 633 -18.29 6.72 -26.91
C PRO A 633 -18.22 5.48 -27.81
N SER A 634 -17.07 5.22 -28.46
CA SER A 634 -16.85 4.03 -29.29
C SER A 634 -16.28 2.82 -28.51
N ILE A 635 -15.92 3.00 -27.24
CA ILE A 635 -15.34 1.93 -26.42
C ILE A 635 -16.45 1.01 -25.91
N GLN A 636 -16.25 -0.30 -26.04
CA GLN A 636 -17.01 -1.33 -25.36
C GLN A 636 -16.04 -2.24 -24.60
N TYR A 637 -16.09 -2.19 -23.27
CA TYR A 637 -15.19 -2.98 -22.43
C TYR A 637 -15.56 -4.47 -22.47
N GLY A 638 -14.55 -5.33 -22.40
CA GLY A 638 -14.67 -6.79 -22.50
C GLY A 638 -14.72 -7.36 -23.94
N THR A 639 -14.91 -6.53 -24.96
CA THR A 639 -14.98 -6.95 -26.38
C THR A 639 -13.79 -6.50 -27.24
N ILE A 640 -12.75 -5.94 -26.62
CA ILE A 640 -11.54 -5.43 -27.30
C ILE A 640 -10.35 -6.30 -26.88
N PHE A 641 -9.64 -6.88 -27.83
CA PHE A 641 -8.58 -7.88 -27.57
C PHE A 641 -7.21 -7.39 -28.05
N ARG A 642 -6.15 -7.54 -27.25
CA ARG A 642 -4.81 -7.06 -27.63
C ARG A 642 -4.14 -7.89 -28.74
N THR A 643 -4.70 -9.07 -29.03
CA THR A 643 -4.30 -9.98 -30.10
C THR A 643 -5.15 -9.89 -31.38
N GLN A 644 -6.38 -9.35 -31.32
CA GLN A 644 -7.30 -9.30 -32.46
C GLN A 644 -7.63 -7.86 -32.89
N ASP A 645 -7.59 -6.91 -31.96
CA ASP A 645 -7.93 -5.50 -32.17
C ASP A 645 -6.78 -4.54 -31.73
N PRO A 646 -5.49 -4.78 -32.04
CA PRO A 646 -4.39 -3.99 -31.46
C PRO A 646 -4.55 -2.48 -31.65
N ALA A 647 -5.03 -2.01 -32.82
CA ALA A 647 -5.34 -0.60 -33.06
C ALA A 647 -6.44 -0.05 -32.11
N LYS A 648 -7.54 -0.79 -31.89
CA LYS A 648 -8.59 -0.37 -30.94
C LYS A 648 -8.09 -0.45 -29.50
N PHE A 649 -7.26 -1.44 -29.17
CA PHE A 649 -6.67 -1.59 -27.84
C PHE A 649 -5.80 -0.38 -27.49
N VAL A 650 -4.86 0.04 -28.36
CA VAL A 650 -4.03 1.24 -28.09
C VAL A 650 -4.89 2.50 -28.00
N ARG A 651 -5.90 2.68 -28.87
CA ARG A 651 -6.84 3.82 -28.78
C ARG A 651 -7.65 3.82 -27.48
N THR A 652 -8.10 2.65 -27.01
CA THR A 652 -8.80 2.49 -25.72
C THR A 652 -7.87 2.81 -24.55
N TYR A 653 -6.66 2.27 -24.58
CA TYR A 653 -5.61 2.54 -23.60
C TYR A 653 -5.28 4.04 -23.51
N ALA A 654 -5.19 4.73 -24.64
CA ALA A 654 -5.04 6.18 -24.71
C ALA A 654 -6.25 6.96 -24.15
N SER A 655 -7.47 6.59 -24.53
CA SER A 655 -8.69 7.29 -24.11
C SER A 655 -9.04 7.11 -22.62
N ASP A 656 -8.60 5.99 -22.02
CA ASP A 656 -8.62 5.75 -20.58
C ASP A 656 -7.52 6.52 -19.83
N SER A 657 -6.36 6.72 -20.46
CA SER A 657 -5.17 7.32 -19.84
C SER A 657 -5.19 8.87 -19.88
N TRP A 658 -5.75 9.47 -20.93
CA TRP A 658 -5.78 10.92 -21.14
C TRP A 658 -7.10 11.54 -20.66
N VAL A 659 -7.24 11.60 -19.33
CA VAL A 659 -8.42 12.11 -18.64
C VAL A 659 -8.06 13.33 -17.80
N ALA A 660 -8.96 14.32 -17.77
CA ALA A 660 -8.85 15.50 -16.93
C ALA A 660 -10.14 15.71 -16.13
N TYR A 661 -10.00 15.76 -14.80
CA TYR A 661 -11.15 15.75 -13.88
C TYR A 661 -11.68 17.14 -13.48
N ASN A 662 -10.84 18.18 -13.38
CA ASN A 662 -11.25 19.52 -12.91
C ASN A 662 -11.96 20.38 -13.96
N ARG A 663 -13.04 19.86 -14.58
CA ARG A 663 -13.80 20.51 -15.67
C ARG A 663 -15.29 20.16 -15.63
N ALA A 664 -16.11 20.91 -16.36
CA ALA A 664 -17.58 20.79 -16.33
C ALA A 664 -18.18 19.68 -17.24
N SER A 665 -17.40 19.05 -18.12
CA SER A 665 -17.92 18.02 -19.04
C SER A 665 -16.83 17.06 -19.55
N THR A 666 -17.24 15.84 -19.86
CA THR A 666 -16.47 14.78 -20.52
C THR A 666 -17.46 13.77 -21.13
N THR A 667 -17.00 12.91 -22.03
CA THR A 667 -17.82 11.85 -22.63
C THR A 667 -17.62 10.51 -21.91
N VAL A 668 -18.53 9.56 -22.16
CA VAL A 668 -18.56 8.23 -21.53
C VAL A 668 -18.70 7.13 -22.59
N SER A 669 -18.37 5.89 -22.26
CA SER A 669 -18.87 4.75 -23.03
C SER A 669 -20.37 4.56 -22.72
N PRO A 670 -21.26 4.49 -23.73
CA PRO A 670 -22.68 4.21 -23.51
C PRO A 670 -22.92 2.77 -23.01
N THR A 671 -21.91 1.89 -23.06
CA THR A 671 -21.98 0.51 -22.57
C THR A 671 -21.61 0.35 -21.09
N GLY A 672 -21.24 1.45 -20.42
CA GLY A 672 -20.69 1.45 -19.07
C GLY A 672 -19.18 1.22 -19.03
N GLN A 673 -18.66 0.88 -17.86
CA GLN A 673 -17.24 0.82 -17.53
C GLN A 673 -16.83 -0.62 -17.15
N GLY A 674 -17.37 -1.62 -17.86
CA GLY A 674 -17.06 -3.02 -17.60
C GLY A 674 -17.48 -3.48 -16.20
N ASP A 675 -16.56 -4.03 -15.42
CA ASP A 675 -16.82 -4.46 -14.03
C ASP A 675 -16.64 -3.37 -12.95
N TYR A 676 -16.40 -2.10 -13.35
CA TYR A 676 -16.27 -0.95 -12.44
C TYR A 676 -17.57 -0.16 -12.23
N MET A 677 -18.36 0.06 -13.30
CA MET A 677 -19.62 0.82 -13.25
C MET A 677 -20.54 0.35 -14.39
N PRO A 678 -21.84 0.06 -14.14
CA PRO A 678 -22.78 -0.35 -15.19
C PRO A 678 -23.27 0.85 -16.00
N ALA A 679 -23.73 0.60 -17.24
CA ALA A 679 -24.34 1.64 -18.09
C ALA A 679 -25.50 2.38 -17.40
N ALA A 680 -26.30 1.66 -16.59
CA ALA A 680 -27.42 2.21 -15.83
C ALA A 680 -27.05 3.38 -14.91
N ALA A 681 -25.79 3.47 -14.46
CA ALA A 681 -25.33 4.58 -13.63
C ALA A 681 -25.54 5.94 -14.29
N GLN A 682 -25.42 6.01 -15.62
CA GLN A 682 -25.53 7.24 -16.42
C GLN A 682 -26.95 7.82 -16.43
N ALA A 683 -27.95 7.04 -16.03
CA ALA A 683 -29.35 7.47 -15.90
C ALA A 683 -29.75 7.85 -14.46
N ILE A 684 -28.84 7.77 -13.49
CA ILE A 684 -29.12 8.17 -12.10
C ILE A 684 -29.23 9.70 -12.02
N PRO A 685 -30.32 10.25 -11.46
CA PRO A 685 -30.46 11.69 -11.29
C PRO A 685 -29.46 12.25 -10.27
N VAL A 686 -28.90 13.41 -10.58
CA VAL A 686 -27.97 14.15 -9.72
C VAL A 686 -28.65 15.37 -9.08
N SER A 687 -28.12 15.83 -7.94
CA SER A 687 -28.67 16.99 -7.21
C SER A 687 -28.51 18.30 -8.00
N SER A 688 -29.63 18.97 -8.32
CA SER A 688 -29.61 20.30 -8.95
C SER A 688 -29.35 21.43 -7.95
N THR A 689 -29.80 21.26 -6.70
CA THR A 689 -29.55 22.16 -5.57
C THR A 689 -28.35 21.70 -4.74
N SER A 690 -27.66 22.65 -4.10
CA SER A 690 -26.59 22.32 -3.15
C SER A 690 -27.14 21.69 -1.87
N GLU A 691 -26.50 20.60 -1.44
CA GLU A 691 -26.66 19.98 -0.13
C GLU A 691 -25.38 20.17 0.72
N THR A 692 -25.53 20.27 2.04
CA THR A 692 -24.41 20.37 2.98
C THR A 692 -24.12 19.00 3.57
N ILE A 693 -22.88 18.52 3.41
CA ILE A 693 -22.40 17.22 3.86
C ILE A 693 -21.31 17.43 4.92
N GLU A 694 -21.50 16.83 6.10
CA GLU A 694 -20.57 16.96 7.23
C GLU A 694 -19.82 15.62 7.42
N VAL A 695 -18.58 15.55 6.95
CA VAL A 695 -17.77 14.33 6.83
C VAL A 695 -16.95 14.11 8.11
N THR A 696 -17.27 13.09 8.89
CA THR A 696 -16.53 12.70 10.11
C THR A 696 -15.08 12.32 9.78
N ILE A 697 -14.11 12.90 10.50
CA ILE A 697 -12.67 12.63 10.35
C ILE A 697 -12.14 11.81 11.55
N ALA A 698 -11.58 10.62 11.30
CA ALA A 698 -11.18 9.69 12.35
C ALA A 698 -9.77 9.94 12.91
N GLN A 699 -8.78 10.19 12.06
CA GLN A 699 -7.37 10.42 12.40
C GLN A 699 -6.83 11.73 11.80
N SER A 700 -5.52 11.99 11.87
CA SER A 700 -4.93 13.24 11.34
C SER A 700 -4.72 13.28 9.83
N SER A 701 -4.41 12.14 9.20
CA SER A 701 -4.28 12.03 7.75
C SER A 701 -4.87 10.72 7.25
N GLY A 702 -5.48 10.73 6.07
CA GLY A 702 -6.08 9.55 5.49
C GLY A 702 -7.09 9.88 4.39
N MET A 703 -7.97 8.92 4.14
CA MET A 703 -9.07 9.07 3.19
C MET A 703 -10.38 8.64 3.85
N THR A 704 -11.52 9.14 3.38
CA THR A 704 -12.83 8.73 3.88
C THR A 704 -13.92 8.93 2.84
N ALA A 705 -14.91 8.05 2.79
CA ALA A 705 -16.07 8.21 1.92
C ALA A 705 -16.90 9.47 2.29
N ILE A 706 -17.26 10.27 1.27
CA ILE A 706 -18.13 11.45 1.40
C ILE A 706 -19.62 11.06 1.44
N GLY A 707 -19.97 9.85 1.01
CA GLY A 707 -21.35 9.37 0.96
C GLY A 707 -22.18 9.90 -0.21
N ARG A 708 -21.52 10.45 -1.25
CA ARG A 708 -22.10 10.80 -2.55
C ARG A 708 -21.30 10.18 -3.69
N GLY A 709 -21.94 9.95 -4.83
CA GLY A 709 -21.31 9.35 -6.01
C GLY A 709 -21.22 10.35 -7.16
N ALA A 710 -20.10 10.33 -7.88
CA ALA A 710 -20.01 10.95 -9.20
C ALA A 710 -20.65 10.00 -10.24
N ILE A 711 -21.57 10.54 -11.03
CA ILE A 711 -22.20 9.84 -12.15
C ILE A 711 -21.32 10.04 -13.40
N PRO A 712 -21.06 9.00 -14.21
CA PRO A 712 -20.18 9.14 -15.37
C PRO A 712 -20.66 10.25 -16.31
N GLY A 713 -19.78 11.19 -16.65
CA GLY A 713 -20.04 12.33 -17.52
C GLY A 713 -20.78 13.52 -16.89
N GLN A 714 -21.33 13.38 -15.68
CA GLN A 714 -22.07 14.45 -14.99
C GLN A 714 -21.15 15.25 -14.04
N PRO A 715 -21.14 16.59 -14.11
CA PRO A 715 -20.28 17.41 -13.25
C PRO A 715 -20.81 17.48 -11.81
N VAL A 716 -19.98 17.05 -10.87
CA VAL A 716 -20.07 17.39 -9.46
C VAL A 716 -19.47 18.77 -9.24
N TYR A 717 -20.06 19.56 -8.35
CA TYR A 717 -19.49 20.82 -7.87
C TYR A 717 -19.39 20.76 -6.35
N ILE A 718 -18.28 21.23 -5.80
CA ILE A 718 -17.93 21.07 -4.39
C ILE A 718 -17.23 22.33 -3.85
N GLU A 719 -17.68 22.80 -2.69
CA GLU A 719 -17.13 23.94 -1.95
C GLU A 719 -16.80 23.51 -0.51
N VAL A 720 -15.64 23.93 0.00
CA VAL A 720 -15.26 23.73 1.41
C VAL A 720 -15.92 24.82 2.24
N VAL A 721 -16.76 24.43 3.21
CA VAL A 721 -17.47 25.34 4.12
C VAL A 721 -16.80 25.37 5.50
N ASN A 722 -16.19 24.25 5.90
CA ASN A 722 -15.33 24.16 7.08
C ASN A 722 -14.29 23.07 6.85
N ASP A 723 -13.02 23.40 7.03
CA ASP A 723 -11.87 22.52 6.78
C ASP A 723 -11.59 21.51 7.91
N GLY A 724 -12.30 21.61 9.05
CA GLY A 724 -12.04 20.83 10.26
C GLY A 724 -10.70 21.11 10.95
N GLY A 725 -9.99 22.18 10.56
CA GLY A 725 -8.59 22.43 10.90
C GLY A 725 -7.64 21.44 10.21
N THR A 726 -7.76 21.27 8.89
CA THR A 726 -6.87 20.43 8.08
C THR A 726 -5.76 21.28 7.46
N SER A 727 -4.65 20.65 7.05
CA SER A 727 -3.58 21.31 6.28
C SER A 727 -3.75 21.16 4.76
N GLY A 728 -4.94 20.75 4.30
CA GLY A 728 -5.23 20.53 2.88
C GLY A 728 -6.16 19.33 2.65
N LEU A 729 -7.07 19.52 1.71
CA LEU A 729 -8.11 18.58 1.29
C LEU A 729 -8.02 18.29 -0.20
N ASN A 730 -8.36 17.06 -0.61
CA ASN A 730 -8.46 16.67 -2.02
C ASN A 730 -9.70 15.79 -2.24
N LEU A 731 -10.37 15.96 -3.37
CA LEU A 731 -11.45 15.09 -3.84
C LEU A 731 -10.91 14.01 -4.78
N GLN A 732 -11.37 12.77 -4.64
CA GLN A 732 -11.17 11.73 -5.65
C GLN A 732 -12.38 10.78 -5.76
N THR A 733 -12.50 10.04 -6.87
CA THR A 733 -13.36 8.84 -6.92
C THR A 733 -12.61 7.61 -6.45
N SER A 734 -13.25 6.81 -5.60
CA SER A 734 -12.77 5.54 -5.03
C SER A 734 -11.51 5.62 -4.16
N TYR A 735 -11.40 4.68 -3.22
CA TYR A 735 -10.14 4.34 -2.54
C TYR A 735 -9.75 2.89 -2.89
N VAL A 736 -9.02 2.71 -3.98
CA VAL A 736 -8.56 1.39 -4.47
C VAL A 736 -7.05 1.32 -4.61
N ARG A 737 -6.44 0.18 -4.24
CA ARG A 737 -5.01 -0.09 -4.45
C ARG A 737 -4.70 -0.80 -5.77
N ALA A 738 -5.68 -1.52 -6.31
CA ALA A 738 -5.55 -2.34 -7.51
C ALA A 738 -6.80 -2.24 -8.39
N TYR A 739 -6.56 -2.19 -9.70
CA TYR A 739 -7.56 -2.05 -10.77
C TYR A 739 -7.32 -3.05 -11.92
N GLY A 740 -6.37 -3.99 -11.75
CA GLY A 740 -5.87 -4.86 -12.83
C GLY A 740 -4.96 -4.10 -13.81
N ASN A 741 -4.61 -4.71 -14.93
CA ASN A 741 -3.85 -4.06 -16.01
C ASN A 741 -4.20 -4.73 -17.35
N PRO A 742 -4.80 -4.02 -18.32
CA PRO A 742 -5.28 -4.65 -19.56
C PRO A 742 -4.17 -5.29 -20.44
N LEU A 743 -2.89 -4.95 -20.22
CA LEU A 743 -1.75 -5.60 -20.89
C LEU A 743 -1.44 -6.99 -20.32
N THR A 744 -1.69 -7.22 -19.03
CA THR A 744 -1.36 -8.46 -18.31
C THR A 744 -2.58 -9.28 -17.90
N ASP A 745 -3.76 -8.66 -17.78
CA ASP A 745 -5.04 -9.32 -17.52
C ASP A 745 -5.31 -10.39 -18.60
N ASN A 746 -6.09 -11.41 -18.22
CA ASN A 746 -6.39 -12.58 -19.05
C ASN A 746 -7.07 -12.17 -20.36
N GLU A 747 -6.36 -12.33 -21.49
CA GLU A 747 -6.83 -11.96 -22.84
C GLU A 747 -8.22 -12.51 -23.18
N LYS A 748 -8.64 -13.65 -22.62
CA LYS A 748 -9.98 -14.22 -22.86
C LYS A 748 -11.13 -13.44 -22.20
N GLN A 749 -10.83 -12.38 -21.47
CA GLN A 749 -11.78 -11.44 -20.88
C GLN A 749 -11.72 -10.05 -21.57
N GLY A 750 -10.86 -9.90 -22.58
CA GLY A 750 -10.61 -8.65 -23.28
C GLY A 750 -10.13 -7.52 -22.36
N TYR A 751 -10.21 -6.29 -22.87
CA TYR A 751 -10.01 -5.06 -22.12
C TYR A 751 -11.21 -4.85 -21.17
N LYS A 752 -11.20 -5.53 -20.02
CA LYS A 752 -12.40 -5.82 -19.19
C LYS A 752 -13.09 -4.58 -18.56
N ARG A 753 -12.38 -3.47 -18.38
CA ARG A 753 -12.78 -2.26 -17.65
C ARG A 753 -11.84 -1.09 -18.02
N PRO A 754 -12.09 0.17 -17.63
CA PRO A 754 -11.11 1.25 -17.79
C PRO A 754 -9.78 0.93 -17.09
N ARG A 755 -8.65 1.31 -17.70
CA ARG A 755 -7.29 1.09 -17.16
C ARG A 755 -7.16 1.51 -15.69
N GLU A 756 -7.49 2.76 -15.39
CA GLU A 756 -7.38 3.38 -14.07
C GLU A 756 -8.66 4.20 -13.79
N PRO A 757 -9.73 3.57 -13.26
CA PRO A 757 -11.05 4.20 -13.16
C PRO A 757 -11.23 5.11 -11.94
N GLN A 758 -10.35 5.02 -10.95
CA GLN A 758 -10.23 6.00 -9.86
C GLN A 758 -9.62 7.31 -10.38
N SER A 759 -10.16 8.46 -9.96
CA SER A 759 -9.59 9.74 -10.37
C SER A 759 -8.26 10.03 -9.69
N PHE A 760 -7.52 11.01 -10.23
CA PHE A 760 -6.47 11.65 -9.46
C PHE A 760 -7.10 12.41 -8.26
N PRO A 761 -6.39 12.58 -7.13
CA PRO A 761 -6.80 13.51 -6.10
C PRO A 761 -6.66 14.94 -6.62
N ILE A 762 -7.78 15.65 -6.64
CA ILE A 762 -7.90 17.05 -7.07
C ILE A 762 -7.94 17.93 -5.81
N PRO A 763 -7.00 18.87 -5.62
CA PRO A 763 -7.03 19.76 -4.46
C PRO A 763 -8.33 20.54 -4.38
N LEU A 764 -8.86 20.67 -3.16
CA LEU A 764 -9.96 21.57 -2.85
C LEU A 764 -9.37 22.84 -2.22
N PRO A 765 -9.63 24.04 -2.77
CA PRO A 765 -9.19 25.29 -2.18
C PRO A 765 -9.99 25.62 -0.92
N ASP A 766 -9.40 26.43 -0.05
CA ASP A 766 -10.00 26.86 1.24
C ASP A 766 -11.28 27.71 1.05
N SER A 767 -11.56 28.18 -0.17
CA SER A 767 -12.79 28.89 -0.54
C SER A 767 -13.09 28.75 -2.03
N GLY A 768 -14.37 28.85 -2.39
CA GLY A 768 -14.86 28.77 -3.77
C GLY A 768 -15.28 27.37 -4.21
N GLU A 769 -15.96 27.31 -5.35
CA GLU A 769 -16.53 26.08 -5.90
C GLU A 769 -15.57 25.42 -6.90
N THR A 770 -15.15 24.18 -6.62
CA THR A 770 -14.40 23.33 -7.55
C THR A 770 -15.38 22.52 -8.39
N VAL A 771 -15.20 22.50 -9.72
CA VAL A 771 -15.94 21.62 -10.62
C VAL A 771 -15.14 20.34 -10.89
N PHE A 772 -15.82 19.19 -10.85
CA PHE A 772 -15.24 17.86 -10.98
C PHE A 772 -16.13 16.98 -11.86
N VAL A 773 -15.58 16.37 -12.91
CA VAL A 773 -16.27 15.39 -13.75
C VAL A 773 -15.38 14.18 -13.98
N THR A 774 -15.97 13.00 -14.14
CA THR A 774 -15.23 11.75 -14.44
C THR A 774 -15.94 10.98 -15.56
N PRO A 775 -15.20 10.45 -16.56
CA PRO A 775 -15.78 9.58 -17.58
C PRO A 775 -16.12 8.18 -17.06
N PHE A 776 -15.73 7.86 -15.82
CA PHE A 776 -15.89 6.53 -15.21
C PHE A 776 -16.88 6.50 -14.04
N GLY A 777 -17.15 7.64 -13.42
CA GLY A 777 -17.92 7.74 -12.17
C GLY A 777 -17.18 7.18 -10.96
N GLY A 778 -17.91 7.01 -9.86
CA GLY A 778 -17.43 6.31 -8.66
C GLY A 778 -17.87 6.97 -7.35
N PRO A 779 -17.77 6.27 -6.22
CA PRO A 779 -18.02 6.84 -4.90
C PRO A 779 -17.00 7.96 -4.64
N LEU A 780 -17.45 9.12 -4.15
CA LEU A 780 -16.57 10.24 -3.82
C LEU A 780 -15.89 10.01 -2.46
N PHE A 781 -14.59 10.26 -2.43
CA PHE A 781 -13.72 10.16 -1.26
C PHE A 781 -13.00 11.49 -1.02
N LEU A 782 -12.89 11.87 0.25
CA LEU A 782 -12.12 13.00 0.74
C LEU A 782 -10.77 12.48 1.24
N ASN A 783 -9.68 12.94 0.64
CA ASN A 783 -8.32 12.76 1.13
C ASN A 783 -7.94 14.00 1.96
N TYR A 784 -7.50 13.78 3.20
CA TYR A 784 -7.27 14.83 4.20
C TYR A 784 -5.91 14.68 4.88
N SER A 785 -5.35 15.82 5.31
CA SER A 785 -4.05 15.89 5.99
C SER A 785 -4.06 16.88 7.15
N GLY A 786 -3.20 16.67 8.15
CA GLY A 786 -3.01 17.60 9.28
C GLY A 786 -4.21 17.79 10.22
N ALA A 787 -5.27 17.00 10.04
CA ALA A 787 -6.55 17.17 10.72
C ALA A 787 -6.47 16.92 12.23
N THR A 788 -7.38 17.53 12.98
CA THR A 788 -7.65 17.09 14.36
C THR A 788 -8.60 15.89 14.34
N ALA A 789 -8.10 14.73 14.72
CA ALA A 789 -8.88 13.50 14.86
C ALA A 789 -10.17 13.72 15.66
N GLY A 790 -11.34 13.33 15.13
CA GLY A 790 -12.65 13.52 15.77
C GLY A 790 -13.29 14.90 15.54
N ARG A 791 -12.75 15.71 14.62
CA ARG A 791 -13.48 16.81 13.97
C ARG A 791 -14.22 16.28 12.73
N SER A 792 -14.90 17.18 12.05
CA SER A 792 -15.53 16.93 10.75
C SER A 792 -15.12 18.02 9.77
N VAL A 793 -15.12 17.69 8.48
CA VAL A 793 -15.05 18.63 7.37
C VAL A 793 -16.48 18.90 6.89
N THR A 794 -16.85 20.16 6.67
CA THR A 794 -18.15 20.52 6.09
C THR A 794 -17.96 20.90 4.63
N LEU A 795 -18.63 20.17 3.75
CA LEU A 795 -18.64 20.35 2.30
C LEU A 795 -20.03 20.79 1.86
N LYS A 796 -20.09 21.59 0.79
CA LYS A 796 -21.34 21.93 0.07
C LYS A 796 -21.22 21.36 -1.33
N ILE A 797 -22.17 20.50 -1.73
CA ILE A 797 -22.07 19.66 -2.93
C ILE A 797 -23.34 19.78 -3.78
N ARG A 798 -23.21 19.83 -5.10
CA ARG A 798 -24.29 19.64 -6.09
C ARG A 798 -23.79 18.82 -7.28
N GLY A 799 -24.67 18.29 -8.10
CA GLY A 799 -24.32 17.46 -9.25
C GLY A 799 -23.84 16.05 -8.91
N ALA A 800 -24.05 15.61 -7.66
CA ALA A 800 -23.73 14.25 -7.20
C ALA A 800 -25.01 13.45 -6.90
N ALA A 801 -24.88 12.13 -6.73
CA ALA A 801 -26.00 11.23 -6.44
C ALA A 801 -25.90 10.56 -5.06
N LYS A 802 -27.06 10.24 -4.44
CA LYS A 802 -27.14 9.18 -3.42
C LYS A 802 -26.95 7.81 -4.10
N TYR A 803 -26.32 6.86 -3.41
CA TYR A 803 -26.14 5.47 -3.85
C TYR A 803 -26.26 4.52 -2.65
N ALA A 804 -25.85 3.26 -2.81
CA ALA A 804 -25.76 2.25 -1.74
C ALA A 804 -24.68 2.59 -0.69
N HIS A 805 -24.90 3.65 0.09
CA HIS A 805 -24.00 4.16 1.12
C HIS A 805 -24.64 4.09 2.51
N PHE A 806 -23.90 3.59 3.49
CA PHE A 806 -24.28 3.59 4.90
C PHE A 806 -23.22 4.32 5.73
N ASP A 807 -23.60 5.17 6.68
CA ASP A 807 -22.67 5.83 7.61
C ASP A 807 -23.14 5.69 9.06
N PHE A 808 -22.43 4.87 9.81
CA PHE A 808 -22.63 4.61 11.23
C PHE A 808 -21.59 5.32 12.12
N THR A 809 -20.86 6.30 11.59
CA THR A 809 -20.11 7.27 12.42
C THR A 809 -21.04 8.32 13.05
N LYS A 810 -22.29 8.39 12.59
CA LYS A 810 -23.39 9.20 13.11
C LYS A 810 -24.67 8.35 13.21
N PRO A 811 -25.71 8.81 13.92
CA PRO A 811 -27.03 8.16 13.87
C PRO A 811 -27.62 8.27 12.45
N GLN A 812 -27.72 7.14 11.74
CA GLN A 812 -28.39 7.08 10.43
C GLN A 812 -29.91 6.89 10.62
N SER A 813 -30.72 7.56 9.81
CA SER A 813 -32.18 7.40 9.85
C SER A 813 -32.63 6.09 9.20
N GLU A 814 -33.78 5.55 9.61
CA GLU A 814 -34.38 4.37 8.97
C GLU A 814 -34.69 4.63 7.49
N ALA A 815 -35.02 5.87 7.13
CA ALA A 815 -35.24 6.27 5.74
C ALA A 815 -33.95 6.25 4.91
N ASP A 816 -32.82 6.73 5.45
CA ASP A 816 -31.54 6.67 4.75
C ASP A 816 -31.01 5.23 4.62
N ILE A 817 -31.32 4.36 5.58
CA ILE A 817 -31.04 2.92 5.49
C ILE A 817 -31.90 2.29 4.37
N ALA A 818 -33.19 2.62 4.30
CA ALA A 818 -34.08 2.15 3.25
C ALA A 818 -33.68 2.66 1.85
N ASP A 819 -33.30 3.94 1.70
CA ASP A 819 -32.74 4.53 0.48
C ASP A 819 -31.51 3.76 -0.02
N ALA A 820 -30.56 3.48 0.89
CA ALA A 820 -29.32 2.79 0.58
C ALA A 820 -29.57 1.32 0.17
N ILE A 821 -30.51 0.64 0.83
CA ILE A 821 -30.95 -0.71 0.47
C ILE A 821 -31.69 -0.72 -0.88
N ALA A 822 -32.52 0.29 -1.16
CA ALA A 822 -33.18 0.44 -2.45
C ALA A 822 -32.16 0.62 -3.58
N ALA A 823 -31.14 1.47 -3.40
CA ALA A 823 -30.05 1.66 -4.37
C ALA A 823 -29.24 0.36 -4.58
N LEU A 824 -28.88 -0.33 -3.50
CA LEU A 824 -28.20 -1.63 -3.53
C LEU A 824 -29.00 -2.68 -4.31
N ASN A 825 -30.32 -2.70 -4.13
CA ASN A 825 -31.21 -3.61 -4.86
C ASN A 825 -31.29 -3.25 -6.34
N ARG A 826 -31.49 -1.97 -6.69
CA ARG A 826 -31.51 -1.48 -8.09
C ARG A 826 -30.21 -1.79 -8.84
N ALA A 827 -29.06 -1.75 -8.16
CA ALA A 827 -27.74 -1.98 -8.74
C ALA A 827 -27.40 -1.06 -9.93
N ASP A 828 -28.00 0.13 -9.94
CA ASP A 828 -27.78 1.18 -10.93
C ASP A 828 -26.40 1.84 -10.75
N PHE A 829 -25.97 2.07 -9.50
CA PHE A 829 -24.62 2.52 -9.17
C PHE A 829 -23.71 1.32 -8.87
N GLY A 830 -22.54 1.23 -9.50
CA GLY A 830 -21.68 0.03 -9.48
C GLY A 830 -21.05 -0.35 -8.14
N TRP A 831 -21.14 0.51 -7.13
CA TRP A 831 -20.46 0.37 -5.84
C TRP A 831 -21.41 0.45 -4.64
N GLN A 832 -21.08 -0.30 -3.60
CA GLN A 832 -21.63 -0.21 -2.25
C GLN A 832 -20.51 0.25 -1.31
N THR A 833 -20.79 1.21 -0.44
CA THR A 833 -19.84 1.62 0.61
C THR A 833 -20.51 1.66 1.98
N SER A 834 -19.74 1.35 3.03
CA SER A 834 -20.19 1.48 4.41
C SER A 834 -19.10 2.14 5.24
N LYS A 835 -19.48 3.09 6.08
CA LYS A 835 -18.59 3.83 6.98
C LYS A 835 -18.98 3.55 8.43
N PHE A 836 -17.99 3.27 9.27
CA PHE A 836 -18.13 2.89 10.67
C PHE A 836 -17.09 3.63 11.51
N VAL A 837 -17.28 3.68 12.83
CA VAL A 837 -16.18 4.10 13.72
C VAL A 837 -15.06 3.08 13.60
N GLY A 838 -13.86 3.51 13.18
CA GLY A 838 -12.68 2.65 13.03
C GLY A 838 -12.60 1.84 11.71
N GLY A 839 -13.55 1.94 10.79
CA GLY A 839 -13.49 1.17 9.55
C GLY A 839 -14.40 1.63 8.42
N GLU A 840 -14.01 1.31 7.18
CA GLU A 840 -14.76 1.63 5.97
C GLU A 840 -14.71 0.45 4.97
N ILE A 841 -15.75 0.30 4.16
CA ILE A 841 -15.84 -0.71 3.09
C ILE A 841 -16.15 0.00 1.78
N GLN A 842 -15.47 -0.41 0.71
CA GLN A 842 -15.86 -0.14 -0.68
C GLN A 842 -15.87 -1.46 -1.47
N GLN A 843 -17.03 -1.93 -1.91
CA GLN A 843 -17.14 -3.16 -2.71
C GLN A 843 -18.07 -2.97 -3.90
N THR A 844 -17.81 -3.62 -5.03
CA THR A 844 -18.75 -3.53 -6.17
C THR A 844 -20.07 -4.22 -5.81
N ILE A 845 -21.17 -3.81 -6.44
CA ILE A 845 -22.50 -4.40 -6.15
C ILE A 845 -22.50 -5.91 -6.39
N TYR A 846 -21.68 -6.42 -7.32
CA TYR A 846 -21.47 -7.86 -7.51
C TYR A 846 -20.99 -8.53 -6.22
N TYR A 847 -19.93 -8.02 -5.60
CA TYR A 847 -19.38 -8.57 -4.36
C TYR A 847 -20.28 -8.30 -3.14
N ALA A 848 -20.96 -7.14 -3.08
CA ALA A 848 -21.96 -6.87 -2.05
C ALA A 848 -23.12 -7.88 -2.10
N LYS A 849 -23.68 -8.13 -3.29
CA LYS A 849 -24.77 -9.11 -3.47
C LYS A 849 -24.30 -10.55 -3.25
N GLN A 850 -23.03 -10.89 -3.55
CA GLN A 850 -22.46 -12.18 -3.15
C GLN A 850 -22.33 -12.35 -1.64
N ALA A 851 -21.93 -11.30 -0.91
CA ALA A 851 -21.82 -11.34 0.56
C ALA A 851 -23.19 -11.45 1.25
N ILE A 852 -24.22 -10.82 0.68
CA ILE A 852 -25.59 -10.82 1.24
C ILE A 852 -26.34 -12.10 0.88
N GLY A 853 -26.18 -12.60 -0.35
CA GLY A 853 -26.91 -13.75 -0.87
C GLY A 853 -28.42 -13.54 -0.80
N ASN A 854 -29.13 -14.46 -0.16
CA ASN A 854 -30.58 -14.41 0.06
C ASN A 854 -30.97 -13.76 1.41
N SER A 855 -30.02 -13.13 2.11
CA SER A 855 -30.28 -12.45 3.38
C SER A 855 -30.92 -11.08 3.17
N ASP A 856 -31.61 -10.57 4.19
CA ASP A 856 -31.94 -9.15 4.26
C ASP A 856 -30.64 -8.30 4.29
N PRO A 857 -30.46 -7.35 3.34
CA PRO A 857 -29.31 -6.44 3.35
C PRO A 857 -29.14 -5.67 4.67
N LYS A 858 -30.23 -5.29 5.35
CA LYS A 858 -30.15 -4.56 6.63
C LYS A 858 -29.49 -5.41 7.70
N LYS A 859 -29.93 -6.66 7.87
CA LYS A 859 -29.31 -7.66 8.75
C LYS A 859 -27.82 -7.87 8.46
N VAL A 860 -27.41 -7.94 7.19
CA VAL A 860 -26.00 -8.14 6.84
C VAL A 860 -25.17 -6.90 7.19
N ILE A 861 -25.62 -5.69 6.83
CA ILE A 861 -24.86 -4.46 7.11
C ILE A 861 -24.83 -4.14 8.61
N ILE A 862 -25.94 -4.31 9.33
CA ILE A 862 -26.07 -3.91 10.75
C ILE A 862 -25.64 -5.02 11.70
N ASP A 863 -26.15 -6.25 11.59
CA ASP A 863 -25.88 -7.29 12.60
C ASP A 863 -24.54 -8.03 12.35
N GLN A 864 -24.19 -8.22 11.07
CA GLN A 864 -22.99 -8.95 10.67
C GLN A 864 -21.79 -8.02 10.47
N VAL A 865 -21.88 -7.01 9.59
CA VAL A 865 -20.76 -6.12 9.31
C VAL A 865 -20.50 -5.15 10.46
N LYS A 866 -21.44 -4.26 10.81
CA LYS A 866 -21.26 -3.38 11.99
C LYS A 866 -21.18 -4.22 13.27
N GLY A 867 -22.22 -5.03 13.49
CA GLY A 867 -22.46 -5.72 14.76
C GLY A 867 -21.46 -6.83 15.06
N SER A 868 -21.03 -7.63 14.07
CA SER A 868 -20.12 -8.75 14.33
C SER A 868 -18.66 -8.42 14.02
N LEU A 869 -18.34 -7.79 12.88
CA LEU A 869 -16.95 -7.43 12.54
C LEU A 869 -16.42 -6.25 13.38
N PHE A 870 -17.04 -5.08 13.29
CA PHE A 870 -16.50 -3.87 13.95
C PHE A 870 -16.80 -3.82 15.45
N ASP A 871 -18.07 -3.94 15.87
CA ASP A 871 -18.44 -3.77 17.27
C ASP A 871 -17.79 -4.84 18.17
N SER A 872 -17.66 -6.11 17.74
CA SER A 872 -16.98 -7.15 18.54
C SER A 872 -15.51 -6.82 18.78
N ASN A 873 -14.80 -6.33 17.76
CA ASN A 873 -13.41 -5.91 17.89
C ASN A 873 -13.29 -4.70 18.83
N HIS A 874 -14.19 -3.71 18.69
CA HIS A 874 -14.16 -2.50 19.51
C HIS A 874 -14.51 -2.75 20.98
N ILE A 875 -15.38 -3.73 21.26
CA ILE A 875 -15.64 -4.20 22.63
C ILE A 875 -14.41 -4.90 23.18
N ALA A 876 -13.84 -5.88 22.45
CA ALA A 876 -12.65 -6.63 22.88
C ALA A 876 -11.43 -5.74 23.16
N ASN A 877 -11.25 -4.69 22.34
CA ASN A 877 -10.22 -3.67 22.53
C ASN A 877 -10.62 -2.55 23.50
N GLY A 878 -11.84 -2.56 24.04
CA GLY A 878 -12.34 -1.59 25.02
C GLY A 878 -12.29 -0.14 24.54
N TYR A 879 -12.63 0.13 23.29
CA TYR A 879 -12.68 1.50 22.77
C TYR A 879 -13.90 2.27 23.31
N ASN A 880 -13.76 3.58 23.51
CA ASN A 880 -14.80 4.40 24.17
C ASN A 880 -16.02 4.73 23.30
N ASN A 881 -16.06 4.23 22.05
CA ASN A 881 -17.28 4.24 21.23
C ASN A 881 -18.21 3.03 21.52
N MET A 882 -17.80 2.11 22.40
CA MET A 882 -18.60 0.99 22.89
C MET A 882 -19.01 1.20 24.35
N PRO A 883 -20.20 0.74 24.77
CA PRO A 883 -20.62 0.80 26.16
C PRO A 883 -19.74 -0.11 27.04
N LEU A 884 -19.53 0.30 28.30
CA LEU A 884 -18.92 -0.57 29.31
C LEU A 884 -19.99 -1.54 29.86
N SER A 885 -19.59 -2.78 30.15
CA SER A 885 -20.41 -3.67 30.98
C SER A 885 -20.37 -3.22 32.45
N ASN A 886 -21.30 -3.72 33.26
CA ASN A 886 -21.33 -3.46 34.70
C ASN A 886 -20.05 -3.92 35.40
N ASN A 887 -19.47 -5.06 34.98
CA ASN A 887 -18.22 -5.59 35.51
C ASN A 887 -17.04 -4.66 35.19
N VAL A 888 -16.91 -4.24 33.93
CA VAL A 888 -15.85 -3.33 33.47
C VAL A 888 -15.97 -1.98 34.16
N ALA A 889 -17.17 -1.38 34.21
CA ALA A 889 -17.40 -0.11 34.89
C ALA A 889 -17.06 -0.18 36.40
N THR A 890 -17.47 -1.26 37.07
CA THR A 890 -17.16 -1.50 38.49
C THR A 890 -15.65 -1.61 38.73
N LEU A 891 -14.92 -2.37 37.91
CA LEU A 891 -13.48 -2.56 38.08
C LEU A 891 -12.67 -1.32 37.70
N CYS A 892 -13.08 -0.58 36.68
CA CYS A 892 -12.50 0.73 36.35
C CYS A 892 -12.62 1.72 37.52
N SER A 893 -13.79 1.76 38.19
CA SER A 893 -13.99 2.56 39.40
C SER A 893 -13.09 2.08 40.54
N GLN A 894 -13.09 0.78 40.87
CA GLN A 894 -12.26 0.20 41.92
C GLN A 894 -10.74 0.41 41.70
N PHE A 895 -10.28 0.42 40.45
CA PHE A 895 -8.88 0.65 40.11
C PHE A 895 -8.52 2.13 39.91
N SER A 896 -9.49 3.05 39.99
CA SER A 896 -9.33 4.47 39.67
C SER A 896 -8.74 4.73 38.28
N TRP A 897 -9.17 3.93 37.31
CA TRP A 897 -8.81 4.01 35.89
C TRP A 897 -9.80 4.92 35.15
N ASP A 898 -9.28 5.88 34.37
CA ASP A 898 -10.09 6.48 33.31
C ASP A 898 -10.33 5.41 32.23
N CYS A 899 -11.58 4.97 32.11
CA CYS A 899 -11.99 3.96 31.14
C CYS A 899 -12.86 4.50 29.99
N THR A 900 -13.14 5.80 29.95
CA THR A 900 -14.06 6.43 29.00
C THR A 900 -13.45 7.62 28.23
N GLY A 901 -12.36 8.21 28.74
CA GLY A 901 -11.69 9.35 28.14
C GLY A 901 -11.02 9.08 26.79
N PRO A 902 -10.51 10.14 26.13
CA PRO A 902 -10.04 10.09 24.74
C PRO A 902 -8.84 9.17 24.51
N ILE A 903 -8.13 8.80 25.59
CA ILE A 903 -7.07 7.77 25.61
C ILE A 903 -7.51 6.41 25.03
N HIS A 904 -8.81 6.11 25.08
CA HIS A 904 -9.41 4.88 24.55
C HIS A 904 -10.23 5.08 23.27
N ARG A 905 -10.03 6.16 22.51
CA ARG A 905 -10.61 6.22 21.16
C ARG A 905 -10.13 5.07 20.28
N ALA A 906 -10.98 4.63 19.37
CA ALA A 906 -10.63 3.70 18.31
C ALA A 906 -9.45 4.24 17.45
N PRO A 907 -8.62 3.37 16.85
CA PRO A 907 -7.50 3.75 16.00
C PRO A 907 -7.96 4.30 14.64
N GLY A 908 -7.01 4.53 13.74
CA GLY A 908 -7.29 4.99 12.39
C GLY A 908 -8.06 3.95 11.56
N VAL A 909 -8.87 4.45 10.62
CA VAL A 909 -9.81 3.65 9.81
C VAL A 909 -9.12 2.47 9.12
N GLN A 910 -9.60 1.25 9.35
CA GLN A 910 -9.29 0.11 8.50
C GLN A 910 -10.25 0.09 7.31
N HIS A 911 -9.72 0.30 6.11
CA HIS A 911 -10.50 0.20 4.88
C HIS A 911 -10.49 -1.24 4.32
N PHE A 912 -11.58 -1.64 3.67
CA PHE A 912 -11.71 -2.92 2.98
C PHE A 912 -12.23 -2.75 1.56
N ILE A 913 -11.68 -3.49 0.59
CA ILE A 913 -12.12 -3.49 -0.80
C ILE A 913 -12.61 -4.87 -1.24
N GLY A 914 -13.86 -4.95 -1.72
CA GLY A 914 -14.40 -6.13 -2.40
C GLY A 914 -14.45 -5.90 -3.90
N TRP A 915 -13.34 -6.18 -4.60
CA TRP A 915 -13.25 -6.02 -6.06
C TRP A 915 -12.06 -6.79 -6.66
N ILE A 916 -10.84 -6.30 -6.44
CA ILE A 916 -9.59 -6.81 -7.00
C ILE A 916 -8.57 -6.77 -5.87
N ALA A 917 -7.96 -7.92 -5.56
CA ALA A 917 -6.87 -7.97 -4.59
C ALA A 917 -5.56 -7.48 -5.22
N ALA A 918 -4.79 -6.69 -4.48
CA ALA A 918 -3.42 -6.30 -4.84
C ALA A 918 -2.45 -7.50 -4.77
N CYS A 919 -2.80 -8.55 -4.03
CA CYS A 919 -2.08 -9.82 -3.99
C CYS A 919 -3.00 -11.00 -3.63
N GLY A 920 -2.70 -12.20 -4.14
CA GLY A 920 -3.42 -13.43 -3.75
C GLY A 920 -4.93 -13.38 -4.03
N PHE A 921 -5.73 -13.84 -3.07
CA PHE A 921 -7.21 -13.80 -3.09
C PHE A 921 -7.78 -12.71 -2.18
N LEU A 922 -7.18 -12.55 -1.00
CA LEU A 922 -7.34 -11.46 -0.05
C LEU A 922 -5.92 -11.01 0.32
N CYS A 923 -5.67 -9.70 0.30
CA CYS A 923 -4.36 -9.10 0.52
C CYS A 923 -4.40 -8.14 1.70
N SER A 924 -3.42 -8.25 2.59
CA SER A 924 -3.35 -7.47 3.81
C SER A 924 -2.97 -6.00 3.60
N GLY A 925 -3.11 -5.20 4.66
CA GLY A 925 -2.76 -3.78 4.69
C GLY A 925 -3.99 -2.87 4.82
N ASN A 926 -3.82 -1.59 4.45
CA ASN A 926 -4.90 -0.60 4.53
C ASN A 926 -4.99 0.24 3.23
N PRO A 927 -6.05 0.10 2.42
CA PRO A 927 -7.11 -0.91 2.53
C PRO A 927 -6.58 -2.35 2.50
N SER A 928 -7.31 -3.29 3.09
CA SER A 928 -7.18 -4.72 2.75
C SER A 928 -8.11 -5.01 1.57
N ASP A 929 -7.68 -5.77 0.58
CA ASP A 929 -8.45 -5.96 -0.66
C ASP A 929 -8.53 -7.40 -1.14
N GLY A 930 -9.70 -7.77 -1.67
CA GLY A 930 -10.03 -9.14 -2.00
C GLY A 930 -10.89 -9.29 -3.26
N PHE A 931 -10.77 -10.46 -3.89
CA PHE A 931 -11.72 -10.95 -4.89
C PHE A 931 -12.97 -11.57 -4.23
N SER A 932 -13.45 -10.94 -3.16
CA SER A 932 -14.49 -11.42 -2.24
C SER A 932 -15.35 -10.29 -1.70
N GLY A 933 -16.62 -10.58 -1.40
CA GLY A 933 -17.51 -9.64 -0.70
C GLY A 933 -17.31 -9.64 0.81
N ILE A 934 -17.54 -8.48 1.43
CA ILE A 934 -17.41 -8.28 2.87
C ILE A 934 -18.79 -8.42 3.53
N GLY A 935 -19.09 -9.62 4.04
CA GLY A 935 -20.30 -9.94 4.80
C GLY A 935 -20.14 -9.90 6.33
N GLY A 936 -18.98 -9.50 6.84
CA GLY A 936 -18.72 -9.36 8.30
C GLY A 936 -18.48 -10.65 9.08
N THR A 937 -18.94 -11.81 8.60
CA THR A 937 -18.85 -13.10 9.32
C THR A 937 -17.60 -13.95 9.02
N GLY A 938 -16.86 -13.62 7.96
CA GLY A 938 -15.70 -14.42 7.52
C GLY A 938 -14.42 -14.12 8.30
N TRP A 939 -13.70 -15.17 8.73
CA TRP A 939 -12.44 -15.11 9.47
C TRP A 939 -11.40 -14.13 8.87
N GLY A 940 -11.22 -14.12 7.56
CA GLY A 940 -10.22 -13.28 6.89
C GLY A 940 -10.38 -11.79 7.21
N HIS A 941 -11.60 -11.24 7.17
CA HIS A 941 -11.82 -9.82 7.49
C HIS A 941 -11.60 -9.52 8.98
N ALA A 942 -11.89 -10.48 9.87
CA ALA A 942 -11.61 -10.37 11.31
C ALA A 942 -10.11 -10.38 11.62
N HIS A 943 -9.36 -11.24 10.94
CA HIS A 943 -7.90 -11.36 10.99
C HIS A 943 -7.21 -10.08 10.51
N GLU A 944 -7.64 -9.53 9.36
CA GLU A 944 -7.13 -8.28 8.79
C GLU A 944 -7.46 -7.06 9.66
N LEU A 945 -8.69 -6.95 10.19
CA LEU A 945 -9.03 -5.93 11.19
C LEU A 945 -8.17 -6.07 12.46
N GLY A 946 -7.85 -7.32 12.83
CA GLY A 946 -6.94 -7.63 13.94
C GLY A 946 -5.53 -7.04 13.75
N HIS A 947 -4.95 -7.04 12.54
CA HIS A 947 -3.62 -6.44 12.32
C HIS A 947 -3.60 -4.93 12.60
N ASN A 948 -4.69 -4.22 12.29
CA ASN A 948 -4.83 -2.78 12.57
C ASN A 948 -5.00 -2.49 14.07
N THR A 949 -5.67 -3.38 14.80
CA THR A 949 -6.23 -3.10 16.13
C THR A 949 -5.55 -3.83 17.30
N VAL A 950 -4.68 -4.83 17.03
CA VAL A 950 -4.03 -5.64 18.07
C VAL A 950 -3.20 -4.80 19.06
N GLN A 951 -3.39 -5.06 20.35
CA GLN A 951 -2.68 -4.38 21.44
C GLN A 951 -1.46 -5.22 21.90
N ARG A 952 -0.43 -4.60 22.48
CA ARG A 952 0.86 -5.29 22.73
C ARG A 952 0.76 -6.41 23.77
N VAL A 953 -0.22 -6.35 24.67
CA VAL A 953 -0.63 -7.46 25.58
C VAL A 953 -0.98 -8.78 24.88
N MET A 954 -1.32 -8.75 23.58
CA MET A 954 -1.57 -9.96 22.77
C MET A 954 -0.31 -10.45 22.03
N THR A 955 0.79 -9.69 22.07
CA THR A 955 2.05 -9.97 21.35
C THR A 955 3.10 -10.51 22.31
N ILE A 956 3.08 -11.83 22.54
CA ILE A 956 3.94 -12.49 23.53
C ILE A 956 5.16 -13.10 22.85
N THR A 957 6.36 -12.65 23.23
CA THR A 957 7.61 -13.06 22.59
C THR A 957 8.75 -13.29 23.58
N PHE A 958 9.52 -14.35 23.34
CA PHE A 958 10.75 -14.70 24.05
C PHE A 958 11.85 -14.96 23.01
N ASN A 959 12.97 -14.25 23.09
CA ASN A 959 14.12 -14.39 22.17
C ASN A 959 13.75 -14.36 20.66
N GLY A 960 12.77 -13.55 20.28
CA GLY A 960 12.29 -13.41 18.89
C GLY A 960 11.31 -14.50 18.42
N LYS A 961 10.96 -15.47 19.28
CA LYS A 961 9.91 -16.48 19.03
C LYS A 961 8.66 -16.15 19.86
N GLY A 962 7.50 -16.63 19.42
CA GLY A 962 6.22 -16.49 20.14
C GLY A 962 5.08 -16.02 19.25
N CYS A 963 4.02 -15.52 19.87
CA CYS A 963 2.79 -15.10 19.20
C CYS A 963 2.95 -13.69 18.62
N VAL A 964 3.27 -13.61 17.32
CA VAL A 964 3.54 -12.38 16.56
C VAL A 964 2.73 -12.34 15.27
N VAL A 965 2.48 -11.13 14.76
CA VAL A 965 1.88 -10.74 13.45
C VAL A 965 0.63 -11.51 13.02
N GLU A 966 0.78 -12.80 12.68
CA GLU A 966 -0.25 -13.75 12.24
C GLU A 966 -0.93 -14.48 13.42
N CYS A 967 -0.35 -14.42 14.62
CA CYS A 967 -0.90 -15.07 15.82
C CYS A 967 -1.61 -14.07 16.75
N ASN A 968 -1.05 -12.86 16.93
CA ASN A 968 -1.54 -11.89 17.91
C ASN A 968 -2.87 -11.23 17.46
N ASN A 969 -2.99 -10.89 16.17
CA ASN A 969 -4.24 -10.44 15.55
C ASN A 969 -5.36 -11.50 15.66
N ASN A 970 -4.99 -12.77 15.53
CA ASN A 970 -5.89 -13.92 15.59
C ASN A 970 -6.42 -14.22 17.00
N VAL A 971 -5.97 -13.50 18.04
CA VAL A 971 -6.68 -13.44 19.33
C VAL A 971 -7.98 -12.65 19.18
N LEU A 972 -7.92 -11.44 18.58
CA LEU A 972 -9.11 -10.61 18.32
C LEU A 972 -10.09 -11.29 17.36
N ALA A 973 -9.58 -11.96 16.32
CA ALA A 973 -10.43 -12.72 15.40
C ALA A 973 -11.16 -13.89 16.11
N SER A 974 -10.49 -14.64 17.00
CA SER A 974 -11.16 -15.67 17.82
C SER A 974 -12.20 -15.09 18.78
N ILE A 975 -11.96 -13.91 19.36
CA ILE A 975 -12.96 -13.23 20.20
C ILE A 975 -14.19 -12.84 19.36
N GLN A 976 -14.00 -12.36 18.14
CA GLN A 976 -15.11 -12.08 17.21
C GLN A 976 -15.91 -13.35 16.89
N MET A 977 -15.26 -14.47 16.55
CA MET A 977 -15.97 -15.73 16.28
C MET A 977 -16.75 -16.24 17.51
N MET A 978 -16.26 -16.01 18.73
CA MET A 978 -16.96 -16.34 19.97
C MET A 978 -18.21 -15.48 20.16
N ARG A 979 -18.10 -14.14 20.02
CA ARG A 979 -19.26 -13.25 20.12
C ARG A 979 -20.28 -13.54 19.03
N GLN A 980 -19.85 -13.73 17.78
CA GLN A 980 -20.70 -14.05 16.64
C GLN A 980 -21.48 -15.37 16.83
N PHE A 981 -20.84 -16.42 17.35
CA PHE A 981 -21.54 -17.66 17.68
C PHE A 981 -22.64 -17.41 18.72
N LYS A 982 -22.32 -16.66 19.78
CA LYS A 982 -23.27 -16.33 20.86
C LYS A 982 -24.41 -15.39 20.43
N THR A 983 -24.19 -14.44 19.51
CA THR A 983 -25.19 -13.44 19.11
C THR A 983 -25.98 -13.82 17.85
N LEU A 984 -25.37 -14.52 16.89
CA LEU A 984 -26.00 -14.86 15.60
C LEU A 984 -26.23 -16.36 15.39
N GLY A 985 -25.66 -17.24 16.22
CA GLY A 985 -25.65 -18.69 16.01
C GLY A 985 -24.75 -19.15 14.85
N ILE A 986 -23.91 -18.26 14.30
CA ILE A 986 -23.07 -18.54 13.14
C ILE A 986 -21.70 -19.05 13.61
N ASP A 987 -21.46 -20.36 13.45
CA ASP A 987 -20.19 -21.01 13.73
C ASP A 987 -19.31 -21.07 12.47
N THR A 988 -18.55 -20.01 12.21
CA THR A 988 -17.46 -19.95 11.22
C THR A 988 -16.10 -20.05 11.90
N GLY A 989 -16.03 -20.80 13.01
CA GLY A 989 -14.93 -20.76 13.96
C GLY A 989 -13.55 -21.14 13.39
N HIS A 990 -12.51 -20.64 14.06
CA HIS A 990 -11.12 -21.01 13.82
C HIS A 990 -10.45 -21.30 15.17
N ASN A 991 -9.85 -22.49 15.27
CA ASN A 991 -9.45 -23.10 16.53
C ASN A 991 -8.61 -22.18 17.43
N THR A 992 -8.94 -22.15 18.72
CA THR A 992 -7.95 -22.04 19.79
C THR A 992 -7.76 -23.44 20.36
N ASP A 993 -6.54 -23.94 20.36
CA ASP A 993 -6.26 -25.36 20.59
C ASP A 993 -6.07 -25.63 22.09
N HIS A 994 -7.19 -25.67 22.80
CA HIS A 994 -7.22 -26.05 24.23
C HIS A 994 -6.77 -27.50 24.49
N PRO A 995 -7.15 -28.51 23.67
CA PRO A 995 -6.61 -29.86 23.82
C PRO A 995 -5.09 -29.94 23.66
N GLY A 996 -4.52 -29.35 22.61
CA GLY A 996 -3.08 -29.37 22.37
C GLY A 996 -2.28 -28.47 23.31
N LEU A 997 -2.86 -27.39 23.84
CA LEU A 997 -2.30 -26.65 24.97
C LEU A 997 -2.23 -27.54 26.22
N TYR A 998 -3.30 -28.29 26.53
CA TYR A 998 -3.31 -29.22 27.65
C TYR A 998 -2.27 -30.34 27.49
N GLN A 999 -2.16 -30.94 26.30
CA GLN A 999 -1.16 -31.96 26.00
C GLN A 999 0.28 -31.46 26.24
N ARG A 1000 0.57 -30.18 25.94
CA ARG A 1000 1.88 -29.57 26.24
C ARG A 1000 2.12 -29.40 27.73
N ILE A 1001 1.11 -29.04 28.52
CA ILE A 1001 1.19 -29.00 29.99
C ILE A 1001 1.46 -30.41 30.55
N VAL A 1002 0.78 -31.44 30.05
CA VAL A 1002 1.01 -32.85 30.44
C VAL A 1002 2.44 -33.28 30.09
N ALA A 1003 2.92 -32.99 28.88
CA ALA A 1003 4.27 -33.31 28.44
C ALA A 1003 5.35 -32.60 29.29
N ASN A 1004 5.19 -31.30 29.55
CA ASN A 1004 6.09 -30.51 30.38
C ASN A 1004 6.13 -31.02 31.83
N ARG A 1005 4.99 -31.42 32.41
CA ARG A 1005 4.92 -32.08 33.73
C ARG A 1005 5.67 -33.42 33.76
N ASN A 1006 5.66 -34.16 32.65
CA ASN A 1006 6.34 -35.45 32.52
C ASN A 1006 7.82 -35.32 32.06
N SER A 1007 8.33 -34.11 31.81
CA SER A 1007 9.69 -33.86 31.31
C SER A 1007 10.82 -34.17 32.31
N GLY A 1008 10.49 -34.34 33.60
CA GLY A 1008 11.47 -34.46 34.68
C GLY A 1008 12.15 -33.14 35.09
N THR A 1009 11.82 -32.02 34.45
CA THR A 1009 12.37 -30.70 34.79
C THR A 1009 11.62 -30.04 35.94
N THR A 1010 12.30 -29.13 36.67
CA THR A 1010 11.73 -28.38 37.80
C THR A 1010 12.18 -26.91 37.79
N GLY A 1011 11.50 -26.05 38.55
CA GLY A 1011 11.82 -24.63 38.65
C GLY A 1011 11.82 -23.91 37.28
N GLU A 1012 12.73 -22.95 37.09
CA GLU A 1012 12.85 -22.19 35.84
C GLU A 1012 13.17 -23.09 34.64
N ALA A 1013 13.88 -24.21 34.82
CA ALA A 1013 14.14 -25.16 33.72
C ALA A 1013 12.83 -25.76 33.15
N LYS A 1014 11.81 -25.95 34.01
CA LYS A 1014 10.46 -26.38 33.59
C LYS A 1014 9.69 -25.27 32.87
N VAL A 1015 9.83 -24.02 33.32
CA VAL A 1015 9.25 -22.85 32.62
C VAL A 1015 9.87 -22.71 31.23
N LEU A 1016 11.20 -22.83 31.10
CA LEU A 1016 11.92 -22.71 29.84
C LEU A 1016 11.68 -23.88 28.88
N ASP A 1017 11.48 -25.11 29.37
CA ASP A 1017 11.00 -26.23 28.53
C ASP A 1017 9.61 -25.91 27.95
N MET A 1018 8.65 -25.53 28.80
CA MET A 1018 7.31 -25.16 28.35
C MET A 1018 7.34 -23.96 27.40
N GLN A 1019 8.21 -22.97 27.67
CA GLN A 1019 8.41 -21.82 26.80
C GLN A 1019 8.89 -22.24 25.41
N THR A 1020 9.85 -23.15 25.36
CA THR A 1020 10.40 -23.73 24.13
C THR A 1020 9.40 -24.62 23.39
N ASN A 1021 8.42 -25.20 24.10
CA ASN A 1021 7.41 -26.11 23.55
C ASN A 1021 6.08 -25.44 23.18
N LEU A 1022 5.77 -24.27 23.74
CA LEU A 1022 4.57 -23.48 23.43
C LEU A 1022 4.86 -22.26 22.54
N TRP A 1023 5.82 -21.42 22.90
CA TRP A 1023 6.01 -20.09 22.27
C TRP A 1023 6.97 -20.12 21.07
N ASP A 1024 6.74 -21.06 20.15
CA ASP A 1024 7.44 -21.13 18.85
C ASP A 1024 6.43 -21.33 17.72
N MET A 1025 6.40 -20.42 16.73
CA MET A 1025 5.47 -20.49 15.59
C MET A 1025 5.69 -21.77 14.76
N ALA A 1026 6.90 -22.33 14.76
CA ALA A 1026 7.18 -23.62 14.13
C ALA A 1026 6.50 -24.82 14.82
N LYS A 1027 5.99 -24.63 16.04
CA LYS A 1027 5.24 -25.64 16.83
C LYS A 1027 3.72 -25.38 16.87
N GLY A 1028 3.22 -24.46 16.05
CA GLY A 1028 1.79 -24.13 15.91
C GLY A 1028 1.30 -23.00 16.81
N GLN A 1029 0.47 -22.10 16.26
CA GLN A 1029 0.02 -20.86 16.93
C GLN A 1029 -1.27 -21.02 17.76
N ASP A 1030 -2.10 -22.03 17.46
CA ASP A 1030 -3.43 -22.17 18.05
C ASP A 1030 -3.42 -22.46 19.57
N PRO A 1031 -2.43 -23.20 20.12
CA PRO A 1031 -2.23 -23.32 21.57
C PRO A 1031 -1.76 -22.01 22.24
N MET A 1032 -0.99 -21.16 21.54
CA MET A 1032 -0.55 -19.87 22.09
C MET A 1032 -1.76 -18.95 22.31
N ARG A 1033 -2.64 -18.86 21.31
CA ARG A 1033 -3.88 -18.08 21.39
C ARG A 1033 -4.81 -18.59 22.49
N ALA A 1034 -4.86 -19.91 22.72
CA ALA A 1034 -5.63 -20.52 23.78
C ALA A 1034 -5.23 -20.03 25.20
N VAL A 1035 -3.97 -19.62 25.44
CA VAL A 1035 -3.52 -19.05 26.73
C VAL A 1035 -4.30 -17.79 27.10
N HIS A 1036 -4.47 -16.85 26.15
CA HIS A 1036 -5.21 -15.61 26.40
C HIS A 1036 -6.66 -15.87 26.80
N PHE A 1037 -7.30 -16.89 26.23
CA PHE A 1037 -8.64 -17.32 26.62
C PHE A 1037 -8.68 -18.04 27.98
N GLN A 1038 -7.67 -18.83 28.34
CA GLN A 1038 -7.59 -19.42 29.68
C GLN A 1038 -7.50 -18.34 30.78
N LEU A 1039 -6.77 -17.24 30.54
CA LEU A 1039 -6.76 -16.10 31.46
C LEU A 1039 -8.15 -15.43 31.56
N ALA A 1040 -8.87 -15.32 30.44
CA ALA A 1040 -10.25 -14.82 30.42
C ALA A 1040 -11.23 -15.75 31.17
N PHE A 1041 -11.05 -17.07 31.09
CA PHE A 1041 -11.83 -18.04 31.86
C PHE A 1041 -11.52 -17.98 33.36
N LEU A 1042 -10.27 -17.69 33.74
CA LEU A 1042 -9.91 -17.42 35.14
C LEU A 1042 -10.54 -16.11 35.66
N PHE A 1043 -10.68 -15.08 34.82
CA PHE A 1043 -11.48 -13.89 35.15
C PHE A 1043 -12.95 -14.25 35.38
N SER A 1044 -13.56 -15.04 34.49
CA SER A 1044 -14.93 -15.53 34.66
C SER A 1044 -15.14 -16.18 36.03
N LYS A 1045 -14.27 -17.14 36.40
CA LYS A 1045 -14.37 -17.89 37.66
C LYS A 1045 -14.09 -17.04 38.90
N TYR A 1046 -13.03 -16.23 38.89
CA TYR A 1046 -12.53 -15.58 40.11
C TYR A 1046 -12.93 -14.12 40.28
N ARG A 1047 -13.40 -13.45 39.22
CA ARG A 1047 -13.83 -12.05 39.26
C ARG A 1047 -15.30 -11.86 38.89
N ALA A 1048 -15.81 -12.53 37.86
CA ALA A 1048 -17.24 -12.53 37.54
C ALA A 1048 -18.05 -13.57 38.36
N LEU A 1049 -17.36 -14.45 39.10
CA LEU A 1049 -17.93 -15.51 39.95
C LEU A 1049 -18.78 -16.56 39.21
N GLU A 1050 -18.49 -16.77 37.93
CA GLU A 1050 -19.14 -17.76 37.07
C GLU A 1050 -18.56 -19.16 37.31
N SER A 1051 -19.42 -20.16 37.59
CA SER A 1051 -18.98 -21.57 37.66
C SER A 1051 -18.55 -22.14 36.30
N VAL A 1052 -19.09 -21.58 35.22
CA VAL A 1052 -18.85 -21.91 33.82
C VAL A 1052 -18.63 -20.60 33.05
N PRO A 1053 -17.47 -20.37 32.41
CA PRO A 1053 -17.17 -19.13 31.70
C PRO A 1053 -18.17 -18.73 30.63
N SER A 1054 -18.55 -17.46 30.61
CA SER A 1054 -19.36 -16.85 29.55
C SER A 1054 -18.53 -16.12 28.49
N MET A 1055 -19.17 -15.84 27.34
CA MET A 1055 -18.61 -15.00 26.27
C MET A 1055 -18.49 -13.55 26.76
N GLU A 1056 -19.47 -13.13 27.56
CA GLU A 1056 -19.61 -11.81 28.17
C GLU A 1056 -18.44 -11.50 29.14
N ALA A 1057 -18.18 -12.37 30.12
CA ALA A 1057 -17.04 -12.22 31.03
C ALA A 1057 -15.69 -12.42 30.33
N THR A 1058 -15.64 -13.23 29.26
CA THR A 1058 -14.45 -13.33 28.40
C THR A 1058 -14.13 -11.98 27.74
N LEU A 1059 -15.14 -11.27 27.23
CA LEU A 1059 -14.96 -9.91 26.69
C LEU A 1059 -14.59 -8.88 27.76
N ASP A 1060 -15.18 -8.95 28.96
CA ASP A 1060 -14.85 -8.04 30.06
C ASP A 1060 -13.36 -8.07 30.41
N TYR A 1061 -12.76 -9.28 30.45
CA TYR A 1061 -11.33 -9.46 30.65
C TYR A 1061 -10.50 -8.76 29.57
N PHE A 1062 -10.78 -9.02 28.28
CA PHE A 1062 -10.03 -8.38 27.19
C PHE A 1062 -10.25 -6.86 27.15
N THR A 1063 -11.46 -6.39 27.45
CA THR A 1063 -11.82 -4.97 27.60
C THR A 1063 -10.94 -4.28 28.65
N LEU A 1064 -10.80 -4.90 29.83
CA LEU A 1064 -9.97 -4.37 30.92
C LEU A 1064 -8.48 -4.46 30.62
N LEU A 1065 -8.01 -5.57 30.04
CA LEU A 1065 -6.61 -5.79 29.70
C LEU A 1065 -6.11 -4.77 28.67
N THR A 1066 -6.89 -4.52 27.62
CA THR A 1066 -6.55 -3.58 26.54
C THR A 1066 -6.69 -2.12 26.96
N LYS A 1067 -7.66 -1.78 27.83
CA LYS A 1067 -7.69 -0.46 28.50
C LYS A 1067 -6.45 -0.28 29.40
N GLY A 1068 -6.11 -1.28 30.21
CA GLY A 1068 -4.93 -1.27 31.08
C GLY A 1068 -3.62 -1.02 30.33
N ASP A 1069 -3.43 -1.67 29.17
CA ASP A 1069 -2.27 -1.44 28.29
C ASP A 1069 -2.20 0.01 27.78
N ARG A 1070 -3.33 0.57 27.30
CA ARG A 1070 -3.38 1.96 26.84
C ARG A 1070 -3.16 2.97 27.98
N LEU A 1071 -3.60 2.66 29.20
CA LEU A 1071 -3.32 3.47 30.38
C LEU A 1071 -1.85 3.39 30.80
N VAL A 1072 -1.25 2.20 30.85
CA VAL A 1072 0.19 2.05 31.16
C VAL A 1072 1.08 2.74 30.13
N SER A 1073 0.70 2.71 28.84
CA SER A 1073 1.50 3.32 27.77
C SER A 1073 1.32 4.85 27.62
N ARG A 1074 0.22 5.45 28.10
CA ARG A 1074 -0.12 6.87 27.85
C ARG A 1074 -0.51 7.70 29.07
N ALA A 1075 -0.77 7.07 30.23
CA ALA A 1075 -1.22 7.71 31.46
C ALA A 1075 -0.53 7.14 32.72
N TRP A 1076 0.63 6.51 32.56
CA TRP A 1076 1.51 6.08 33.65
C TRP A 1076 2.47 7.20 34.02
N ASP A 1077 2.62 7.45 35.32
CA ASP A 1077 3.68 8.28 35.89
C ASP A 1077 4.19 7.70 37.23
N SER A 1078 5.28 8.26 37.75
CA SER A 1078 5.92 7.81 38.99
C SER A 1078 5.02 7.84 40.24
N ASN A 1079 3.98 8.67 40.21
CA ASN A 1079 3.09 8.97 41.33
C ASN A 1079 1.78 8.17 41.23
N ASN A 1080 1.46 7.64 40.04
CA ASN A 1080 0.19 6.95 39.76
C ASN A 1080 0.34 5.45 39.44
N LYS A 1081 1.58 4.96 39.26
CA LYS A 1081 1.92 3.58 38.84
C LYS A 1081 1.18 2.45 39.58
N ASP A 1082 0.86 2.63 40.86
CA ASP A 1082 0.15 1.63 41.68
C ASP A 1082 -1.31 1.42 41.24
N LYS A 1083 -1.93 2.41 40.59
CA LYS A 1083 -3.22 2.24 39.90
C LYS A 1083 -3.16 1.08 38.91
N TYR A 1084 -2.04 0.89 38.24
CA TYR A 1084 -1.83 -0.18 37.26
C TYR A 1084 -1.14 -1.41 37.85
N ALA A 1085 -0.96 -1.44 39.18
CA ALA A 1085 -0.16 -2.42 39.91
C ALA A 1085 1.33 -2.46 39.53
N MET A 1086 1.88 -1.36 39.00
CA MET A 1086 3.27 -1.29 38.52
C MET A 1086 4.24 -0.73 39.58
N GLY A 1087 4.01 -1.01 40.86
CA GLY A 1087 4.68 -0.34 41.98
C GLY A 1087 6.20 -0.49 42.03
N SER A 1088 6.74 -1.66 41.66
CA SER A 1088 8.20 -1.88 41.62
C SER A 1088 8.87 -1.37 40.34
N PHE A 1089 8.10 -0.94 39.34
CA PHE A 1089 8.65 -0.40 38.09
C PHE A 1089 9.07 1.06 38.25
N SER A 1090 10.19 1.41 37.60
CA SER A 1090 10.76 2.77 37.57
C SER A 1090 10.34 3.59 36.34
N ASN A 1091 9.80 2.94 35.31
CA ASN A 1091 9.27 3.52 34.08
C ASN A 1091 8.26 2.56 33.44
N ASN A 1092 7.56 2.99 32.38
CA ASN A 1092 6.54 2.18 31.69
C ASN A 1092 7.07 1.34 30.50
N THR A 1093 8.38 1.21 30.33
CA THR A 1093 9.03 0.28 29.36
C THR A 1093 8.98 -1.16 29.89
N ILE A 1094 7.77 -1.68 30.02
CA ILE A 1094 7.48 -3.00 30.58
C ILE A 1094 7.36 -4.01 29.45
N SER A 1095 7.97 -5.20 29.62
CA SER A 1095 7.90 -6.29 28.63
C SER A 1095 6.45 -6.79 28.46
N ASN A 1096 6.09 -7.29 27.28
CA ASN A 1096 4.71 -7.76 27.05
C ASN A 1096 4.31 -8.95 27.96
N PRO A 1097 5.20 -9.93 28.26
CA PRO A 1097 4.93 -10.96 29.27
C PRO A 1097 4.68 -10.38 30.68
N ASP A 1098 5.53 -9.47 31.16
CA ASP A 1098 5.38 -8.84 32.47
C ASP A 1098 4.09 -8.01 32.56
N LEU A 1099 3.80 -7.24 31.51
CA LEU A 1099 2.60 -6.42 31.41
C LEU A 1099 1.34 -7.29 31.45
N LEU A 1100 1.31 -8.38 30.68
CA LEU A 1100 0.20 -9.33 30.71
C LEU A 1100 0.08 -9.97 32.10
N PHE A 1101 1.17 -10.36 32.74
CA PHE A 1101 1.17 -10.95 34.08
C PHE A 1101 0.62 -9.99 35.15
N VAL A 1102 1.14 -8.77 35.25
CA VAL A 1102 0.73 -7.80 36.28
C VAL A 1102 -0.70 -7.33 36.08
N LEU A 1103 -1.08 -6.97 34.84
CA LEU A 1103 -2.45 -6.54 34.53
C LEU A 1103 -3.44 -7.68 34.77
N SER A 1104 -3.16 -8.89 34.29
CA SER A 1104 -4.05 -10.05 34.51
C SER A 1104 -4.21 -10.36 35.99
N SER A 1105 -3.13 -10.32 36.77
CA SER A 1105 -3.17 -10.58 38.22
C SER A 1105 -4.09 -9.58 38.93
N LYS A 1106 -3.94 -8.29 38.63
CA LYS A 1106 -4.82 -7.22 39.16
C LYS A 1106 -6.28 -7.41 38.72
N ILE A 1107 -6.51 -7.63 37.43
CA ILE A 1107 -7.84 -7.76 36.81
C ILE A 1107 -8.59 -8.98 37.37
N ILE A 1108 -7.94 -10.14 37.43
CA ILE A 1108 -8.51 -11.40 37.93
C ILE A 1108 -8.60 -11.42 39.48
N GLY A 1109 -7.75 -10.65 40.18
CA GLY A 1109 -7.75 -10.59 41.65
C GLY A 1109 -7.04 -11.78 42.30
N LYS A 1110 -6.01 -12.31 41.63
CA LYS A 1110 -5.19 -13.45 42.07
C LYS A 1110 -3.73 -13.20 41.70
N ASP A 1111 -2.81 -13.76 42.47
CA ASP A 1111 -1.42 -13.90 42.03
C ASP A 1111 -1.34 -15.11 41.09
N LEU A 1112 -0.95 -14.84 39.83
CA LEU A 1112 -0.99 -15.81 38.74
C LEU A 1112 0.36 -16.48 38.46
N ARG A 1113 1.38 -16.34 39.32
CA ARG A 1113 2.75 -16.78 39.03
C ARG A 1113 2.83 -18.27 38.62
N ASN A 1114 2.02 -19.12 39.25
CA ASN A 1114 1.91 -20.54 38.91
C ASN A 1114 1.30 -20.79 37.53
N ILE A 1115 0.28 -20.00 37.15
CA ILE A 1115 -0.38 -20.09 35.85
C ILE A 1115 0.57 -19.65 34.73
N PHE A 1116 1.34 -18.58 34.93
CA PHE A 1116 2.31 -18.11 33.94
C PHE A 1116 3.49 -19.09 33.81
N ALA A 1117 3.97 -19.66 34.91
CA ALA A 1117 4.93 -20.76 34.89
C ALA A 1117 4.39 -22.00 34.14
N MET A 1118 3.13 -22.40 34.38
CA MET A 1118 2.46 -23.51 33.70
C MET A 1118 2.31 -23.29 32.18
N TYR A 1119 2.21 -22.04 31.72
CA TYR A 1119 2.22 -21.67 30.30
C TYR A 1119 3.61 -21.31 29.75
N GLY A 1120 4.69 -21.57 30.50
CA GLY A 1120 6.05 -21.30 30.04
C GLY A 1120 6.29 -19.83 29.71
N MET A 1121 5.73 -18.92 30.51
CA MET A 1121 5.94 -17.48 30.40
C MET A 1121 6.84 -17.01 31.53
N SER A 1122 8.15 -16.95 31.28
CA SER A 1122 9.09 -16.34 32.23
C SER A 1122 8.79 -14.84 32.38
N VAL A 1123 8.79 -14.36 33.64
CA VAL A 1123 8.50 -12.97 34.02
C VAL A 1123 9.63 -12.43 34.90
N SER A 1124 9.83 -11.11 34.89
CA SER A 1124 10.90 -10.45 35.64
C SER A 1124 10.60 -10.40 37.14
N GLN A 1125 11.65 -10.36 37.97
CA GLN A 1125 11.51 -10.20 39.42
C GLN A 1125 10.71 -8.93 39.77
N THR A 1126 10.93 -7.83 39.04
CA THR A 1126 10.16 -6.58 39.18
C THR A 1126 8.66 -6.78 39.02
N ALA A 1127 8.23 -7.68 38.12
CA ALA A 1127 6.83 -8.02 37.92
C ALA A 1127 6.28 -8.89 39.07
N LEU A 1128 7.07 -9.88 39.52
CA LEU A 1128 6.73 -10.72 40.69
C LEU A 1128 6.60 -9.90 41.98
N ASP A 1129 7.53 -8.97 42.22
CA ASP A 1129 7.50 -8.06 43.37
C ASP A 1129 6.29 -7.12 43.31
N SER A 1130 5.98 -6.60 42.12
CA SER A 1130 4.82 -5.73 41.90
C SER A 1130 3.49 -6.42 42.17
N VAL A 1131 3.35 -7.71 41.82
CA VAL A 1131 2.15 -8.51 42.14
C VAL A 1131 2.14 -8.93 43.61
N ALA A 1132 3.29 -9.27 44.20
CA ALA A 1132 3.40 -9.59 45.62
C ALA A 1132 2.95 -8.43 46.52
N ALA A 1133 3.30 -7.20 46.15
CA ALA A 1133 2.88 -5.97 46.84
C ALA A 1133 1.35 -5.75 46.86
N LEU A 1134 0.58 -6.42 46.01
CA LEU A 1134 -0.89 -6.37 46.02
C LEU A 1134 -1.54 -7.27 47.09
N GLY A 1135 -0.79 -8.19 47.70
CA GLY A 1135 -1.32 -9.13 48.70
C GLY A 1135 -2.38 -10.11 48.15
N LEU A 1136 -2.39 -10.37 46.84
CA LEU A 1136 -3.42 -11.20 46.21
C LEU A 1136 -3.27 -12.69 46.59
N PRO A 1137 -4.38 -13.45 46.74
CA PRO A 1137 -4.32 -14.89 46.96
C PRO A 1137 -3.64 -15.60 45.79
N LEU A 1138 -2.64 -16.43 46.11
CA LEU A 1138 -1.94 -17.28 45.14
C LEU A 1138 -2.89 -18.31 44.53
N LEU A 1139 -2.94 -18.35 43.20
CA LEU A 1139 -3.76 -19.31 42.46
C LEU A 1139 -2.93 -20.58 42.15
N PRO A 1140 -3.39 -21.79 42.52
CA PRO A 1140 -2.74 -23.03 42.09
C PRO A 1140 -2.93 -23.27 40.58
N GLU A 1141 -2.21 -24.25 40.01
CA GLU A 1141 -2.40 -24.65 38.61
C GLU A 1141 -3.83 -25.20 38.38
N GLU A 1142 -4.54 -24.61 37.42
CA GLU A 1142 -5.89 -24.99 36.97
C GLU A 1142 -6.03 -24.76 35.46
N PHE A 1143 -6.92 -25.51 34.82
CA PHE A 1143 -7.20 -25.42 33.37
C PHE A 1143 -8.70 -25.54 33.09
N TYR A 1144 -9.20 -24.90 32.03
CA TYR A 1144 -10.58 -25.06 31.56
C TYR A 1144 -10.60 -25.82 30.22
N ALA A 1145 -11.06 -27.05 30.24
CA ALA A 1145 -11.09 -27.94 29.09
C ALA A 1145 -12.31 -27.66 28.19
N LEU A 1146 -12.10 -27.65 26.87
CA LEU A 1146 -13.13 -27.59 25.84
C LEU A 1146 -12.93 -28.72 24.84
N ALA A 1147 -14.02 -29.32 24.35
CA ALA A 1147 -13.94 -30.38 23.34
C ALA A 1147 -13.32 -29.88 22.02
N PRO A 1148 -12.68 -30.77 21.23
CA PRO A 1148 -12.17 -30.41 19.90
C PRO A 1148 -13.24 -29.70 19.04
N GLY A 1149 -12.86 -28.59 18.41
CA GLY A 1149 -13.77 -27.73 17.64
C GLY A 1149 -14.70 -26.82 18.46
N LYS A 1150 -14.79 -26.94 19.79
CA LYS A 1150 -15.69 -26.13 20.65
C LYS A 1150 -15.05 -24.85 21.22
N HIS A 1151 -14.04 -24.32 20.55
CA HIS A 1151 -13.24 -23.15 20.97
C HIS A 1151 -14.06 -21.87 21.22
N ASN A 1152 -15.15 -21.67 20.47
CA ASN A 1152 -16.10 -20.55 20.61
C ASN A 1152 -17.32 -20.90 21.48
N GLN A 1153 -17.49 -22.16 21.89
CA GLN A 1153 -18.69 -22.66 22.61
C GLN A 1153 -18.38 -22.81 24.11
N VAL A 1154 -17.90 -21.72 24.73
CA VAL A 1154 -17.28 -21.70 26.06
C VAL A 1154 -18.11 -22.37 27.16
N SER A 1155 -19.43 -22.27 27.12
CA SER A 1155 -20.33 -22.88 28.11
C SER A 1155 -20.42 -24.41 28.06
N THR A 1156 -19.72 -25.07 27.14
CA THR A 1156 -19.68 -26.54 27.01
C THR A 1156 -18.46 -27.19 27.67
N GLY A 1157 -17.55 -26.39 28.22
CA GLY A 1157 -16.32 -26.83 28.86
C GLY A 1157 -16.44 -27.22 30.34
N GLN A 1158 -15.34 -27.66 30.95
CA GLN A 1158 -15.27 -27.98 32.38
C GLN A 1158 -13.90 -27.68 33.01
N TRP A 1159 -13.90 -27.37 34.31
CA TRP A 1159 -12.69 -27.06 35.08
C TRP A 1159 -11.92 -28.32 35.49
N LEU A 1160 -10.61 -28.31 35.25
CA LEU A 1160 -9.65 -29.29 35.73
C LEU A 1160 -8.79 -28.65 36.82
N ASN A 1161 -8.86 -29.18 38.04
CA ASN A 1161 -7.92 -28.83 39.11
C ASN A 1161 -6.60 -29.58 38.86
N LEU A 1162 -5.53 -28.81 38.67
CA LEU A 1162 -4.20 -29.30 38.29
C LEU A 1162 -3.19 -29.23 39.43
N ALA A 1163 -3.55 -28.69 40.60
CA ALA A 1163 -2.63 -28.30 41.67
C ALA A 1163 -1.66 -29.40 42.12
N ASN A 1164 -2.19 -30.62 42.34
CA ASN A 1164 -1.45 -31.78 42.87
C ASN A 1164 -1.65 -33.04 42.00
N GLN A 1165 -2.23 -32.90 40.81
CA GLN A 1165 -2.65 -34.01 39.95
C GLN A 1165 -2.67 -33.59 38.48
N THR A 1166 -2.62 -34.55 37.57
CA THR A 1166 -2.81 -34.34 36.13
C THR A 1166 -4.01 -35.19 35.67
N PRO A 1167 -5.24 -34.62 35.66
CA PRO A 1167 -6.42 -35.34 35.18
C PRO A 1167 -6.28 -35.77 33.71
N ALA A 1168 -7.00 -36.82 33.32
CA ALA A 1168 -7.25 -37.08 31.91
C ALA A 1168 -8.02 -35.90 31.27
N TYR A 1169 -7.82 -35.65 29.98
CA TYR A 1169 -8.67 -34.70 29.27
C TYR A 1169 -10.09 -35.28 29.15
N PRO A 1170 -11.16 -34.52 29.46
CA PRO A 1170 -12.49 -35.09 29.68
C PRO A 1170 -13.37 -35.12 28.41
N TYR A 1171 -12.75 -35.15 27.22
CA TYR A 1171 -13.37 -35.13 25.88
C TYR A 1171 -12.58 -36.00 24.91
#